data_AF-A0A8H3AUS0-F1
#
_entry.id   AF-A0A8H3AUS0-F1
#
_cell.length_a   1.000
_cell.length_b   1.000
_cell.length_c   1.000
_cell.angle_alpha   90.00
_cell.angle_beta   90.00
_cell.angle_gamma   90.00
#
_symmetry.space_group_name_H-M   'P 1'
#
loop_
_entity.id
_entity.type
_entity.pdbx_description
1 polymer ?
#
loop_
_entity_poly.entity_id
_entity_poly.type
_entity_poly.pdbx_seq_one_letter_code
_entity_poly.pdbx_strand_id
1 'polypeptide(L)'
;MILSNRNLLLGALATVAIQSVQAVAVWGQCGGKGWTGGTTCDAGSYCQAQGEYYSQCVPGTASGTTTSGAATPTSTALRGLHALAKSKGRYFGTATDQLWNINDAAYLSLTGNPSEFGMNTPGNQLKWDATERSRGSFTYTYADYEVSWAKNHSQAIRGHTLVWHSQLPSWVSNGGFNSATLTSIMQNHISNVMGRYKGQMYAWDVVNEMFNDDGTWRSSVFYNTIGPSFVAVALRAARATDAKAKLYLNEYNTDWVGAKSNAMYNLAKDLVGQGVPLDGIGFQAHLVVNSFERSFQTNYQRFADLKLDVAITELDIRMTLPATSALLTAQAENYKYVMNSCLAVSRCVGVTTWDTSDDHSWVPSTFPGTGDALLFDSNKKPKPAYYAVADALAAATVQALPPGCGTGSGMPIFGCFALSALCGPTNAQLDISHAHVSGAFKAPRKARTPDEEFFVTFGWPAGLPFEVHQHQIEHIRSCAVELYDVTLRELGGAVDWRYINKIRRFAEDWAQLNRMQAYLRERDIKGEVTEQHTHLYGFGKDFQELIDLGAWNARYERARALDLAALEVTLGIICKTPEDLDVLKREDKLLVQWFMQHLQRKIATTPGHLTEPYLSAMLGIHRRTRYLPPLSDLAHEISKRDTFPFMRGGQSDIWRGTWLGLPVALKLVRTITRRSGATVRGISLDPESKDDQDDNDTVCPGGDAVRAFKREAEIWRQLMHDNVHPFLGVWVNMDDVYLVSPFMERGDAAEWVRTRNDVDRLKLLLEIARGIEYLHLRSPAVIHGDLRLANVLISDSGSACITDFGLARVLEGLTLTPVSQQLGVAGATRWMARELLLPTPLPALPDSDSSSRVEEAESDATVTRETDIWSWGMTALEAMTAQPPYSHRRRDTQVMLDIIGGVLPTRPRTGFLSEPKGDALWALMERCWKADPRERPSSSEIVAEMWKLQGRG
;
A
#
# COMPACT_ATOMS: atom_id res chain seq x y z
N MET A 1 -61.02 -34.46 -17.97
CA MET A 1 -61.04 -33.07 -17.47
C MET A 1 -59.62 -32.61 -17.16
N ILE A 2 -59.44 -31.31 -16.96
CA ILE A 2 -58.15 -30.63 -16.76
C ILE A 2 -57.32 -31.26 -15.61
N LEU A 3 -56.03 -31.54 -15.87
CA LEU A 3 -54.92 -30.97 -15.09
C LEU A 3 -53.60 -31.06 -15.88
N SER A 4 -52.72 -30.08 -15.67
CA SER A 4 -51.55 -29.82 -16.51
C SER A 4 -50.28 -30.43 -15.93
N ASN A 5 -49.33 -30.83 -16.77
CA ASN A 5 -47.95 -31.02 -16.33
C ASN A 5 -46.93 -30.86 -17.47
N ARG A 6 -45.87 -30.08 -17.16
CA ARG A 6 -44.58 -29.95 -17.87
C ARG A 6 -44.57 -29.75 -19.39
N ASN A 7 -44.11 -28.57 -19.79
CA ASN A 7 -43.58 -28.33 -21.13
C ASN A 7 -42.43 -27.30 -21.07
N LEU A 8 -41.53 -27.35 -22.06
CA LEU A 8 -40.45 -26.37 -22.39
C LEU A 8 -39.21 -26.35 -21.45
N LEU A 9 -37.96 -26.26 -21.95
CA LEU A 9 -37.44 -26.25 -23.33
C LEU A 9 -36.30 -27.28 -23.52
N LEU A 10 -36.16 -27.78 -24.76
CA LEU A 10 -34.83 -28.06 -25.33
C LEU A 10 -34.34 -26.80 -26.05
N GLY A 11 -33.04 -26.51 -25.96
CA GLY A 11 -32.34 -25.48 -26.72
C GLY A 11 -30.99 -26.00 -27.18
N ALA A 12 -30.59 -25.71 -28.43
CA ALA A 12 -29.43 -26.34 -29.05
C ALA A 12 -28.10 -25.73 -28.60
N LEU A 13 -27.08 -26.59 -28.44
CA LEU A 13 -25.68 -26.18 -28.39
C LEU A 13 -25.21 -25.82 -29.81
N ALA A 14 -24.83 -24.56 -30.01
CA ALA A 14 -24.14 -24.08 -31.20
C ALA A 14 -22.72 -23.64 -30.82
N THR A 15 -21.71 -24.35 -31.32
CA THR A 15 -20.30 -24.03 -31.10
C THR A 15 -19.85 -22.88 -32.00
N VAL A 16 -19.65 -21.70 -31.41
CA VAL A 16 -18.99 -20.58 -32.11
C VAL A 16 -17.47 -20.77 -32.03
N ALA A 17 -16.83 -20.98 -33.18
CA ALA A 17 -15.38 -21.06 -33.27
C ALA A 17 -14.76 -19.66 -33.20
N ILE A 18 -13.84 -19.44 -32.26
CA ILE A 18 -13.05 -18.20 -32.19
C ILE A 18 -11.94 -18.30 -33.24
N GLN A 19 -12.04 -17.53 -34.32
CA GLN A 19 -10.93 -17.35 -35.26
C GLN A 19 -9.90 -16.38 -34.67
N SER A 20 -8.66 -16.84 -34.50
CA SER A 20 -7.53 -15.99 -34.18
C SER A 20 -7.13 -15.16 -35.40
N VAL A 21 -7.24 -13.84 -35.31
CA VAL A 21 -6.77 -12.93 -36.36
C VAL A 21 -5.24 -12.88 -36.32
N GLN A 22 -4.58 -13.61 -37.21
CA GLN A 22 -3.14 -13.51 -37.39
C GLN A 22 -2.76 -12.12 -37.94
N ALA A 23 -1.57 -11.66 -37.59
CA ALA A 23 -0.99 -10.46 -38.17
C ALA A 23 -0.73 -10.66 -39.67
N VAL A 24 -0.81 -9.56 -40.42
CA VAL A 24 -0.63 -9.53 -41.87
C VAL A 24 0.86 -9.38 -42.16
N ALA A 25 1.41 -10.36 -42.86
CA ALA A 25 2.80 -10.35 -43.29
C ALA A 25 3.14 -9.12 -44.14
N VAL A 26 4.41 -8.74 -44.15
CA VAL A 26 4.91 -7.63 -44.99
C VAL A 26 4.53 -7.88 -46.45
N TRP A 27 4.02 -6.83 -47.11
CA TRP A 27 3.39 -6.82 -48.44
C TRP A 27 1.99 -7.45 -48.55
N GLY A 28 1.40 -7.96 -47.45
CA GLY A 28 0.00 -8.40 -47.40
C GLY A 28 -1.01 -7.23 -47.30
N GLN A 29 -2.27 -7.49 -47.65
CA GLN A 29 -3.36 -6.51 -47.54
C GLN A 29 -3.83 -6.38 -46.08
N CYS A 30 -3.81 -5.15 -45.56
CA CYS A 30 -4.18 -4.78 -44.20
C CYS A 30 -5.36 -3.79 -44.14
N GLY A 31 -5.95 -3.44 -45.27
CA GLY A 31 -7.08 -2.51 -45.32
C GLY A 31 -7.60 -2.24 -46.73
N GLY A 32 -8.60 -1.37 -46.80
CA GLY A 32 -9.33 -1.02 -48.03
C GLY A 32 -10.84 -1.09 -47.81
N LYS A 33 -11.59 -0.27 -48.54
CA LYS A 33 -13.05 -0.18 -48.47
C LYS A 33 -13.71 -1.50 -48.90
N GLY A 34 -14.16 -2.29 -47.91
CA GLY A 34 -14.72 -3.63 -48.10
C GLY A 34 -13.82 -4.79 -47.65
N TRP A 35 -12.62 -4.52 -47.14
CA TRP A 35 -11.73 -5.55 -46.56
C TRP A 35 -12.27 -6.04 -45.20
N THR A 36 -12.28 -7.36 -45.01
CA THR A 36 -12.72 -8.02 -43.76
C THR A 36 -11.66 -8.96 -43.17
N GLY A 37 -10.43 -8.92 -43.68
CA GLY A 37 -9.30 -9.68 -43.16
C GLY A 37 -8.56 -8.93 -42.04
N GLY A 38 -7.36 -9.42 -41.70
CA GLY A 38 -6.50 -8.78 -40.69
C GLY A 38 -6.15 -7.33 -41.06
N THR A 39 -6.00 -6.48 -40.05
CA THR A 39 -5.69 -5.05 -40.18
C THR A 39 -4.38 -4.62 -39.53
N THR A 40 -3.76 -5.52 -38.73
CA THR A 40 -2.49 -5.30 -38.04
C THR A 40 -1.36 -5.96 -38.82
N CYS A 41 -0.26 -5.25 -39.07
CA CYS A 41 0.90 -5.76 -39.78
C CYS A 41 1.94 -6.42 -38.86
N ASP A 42 2.78 -7.29 -39.42
CA ASP A 42 3.93 -7.87 -38.72
C ASP A 42 4.94 -6.81 -38.25
N ALA A 43 5.59 -7.09 -37.11
CA ALA A 43 6.49 -6.17 -36.42
C ALA A 43 7.64 -5.69 -37.32
N GLY A 44 7.83 -4.36 -37.38
CA GLY A 44 8.79 -3.70 -38.29
C GLY A 44 8.17 -3.25 -39.63
N SER A 45 6.90 -3.56 -39.87
CA SER A 45 6.10 -3.03 -40.99
C SER A 45 4.86 -2.28 -40.50
N TYR A 46 4.30 -1.41 -41.35
CA TYR A 46 3.09 -0.64 -41.04
C TYR A 46 2.11 -0.65 -42.21
N CYS A 47 0.82 -0.48 -41.92
CA CYS A 47 -0.22 -0.47 -42.96
C CYS A 47 -0.22 0.88 -43.69
N GLN A 48 0.20 0.89 -44.96
CA GLN A 48 0.19 2.05 -45.84
C GLN A 48 -0.99 1.96 -46.83
N ALA A 49 -1.83 2.99 -46.86
CA ALA A 49 -2.90 3.10 -47.85
C ALA A 49 -2.30 3.36 -49.25
N GLN A 50 -2.67 2.51 -50.22
CA GLN A 50 -2.29 2.67 -51.64
C GLN A 50 -3.45 3.23 -52.48
N GLY A 51 -4.69 3.12 -51.98
CA GLY A 51 -5.89 3.73 -52.53
C GLY A 51 -7.12 3.44 -51.67
N GLU A 52 -8.28 3.99 -52.02
CA GLU A 52 -9.51 3.84 -51.23
C GLU A 52 -9.91 2.37 -50.98
N TYR A 53 -9.60 1.48 -51.92
CA TYR A 53 -9.94 0.05 -51.87
C TYR A 53 -8.79 -0.87 -51.45
N TYR A 54 -7.58 -0.36 -51.20
CA TYR A 54 -6.41 -1.20 -50.88
C TYR A 54 -5.37 -0.50 -49.99
N SER A 55 -5.01 -1.16 -48.89
CA SER A 55 -3.90 -0.78 -48.00
C SER A 55 -3.01 -1.99 -47.73
N GLN A 56 -1.70 -1.79 -47.67
CA GLN A 56 -0.70 -2.84 -47.70
C GLN A 56 0.34 -2.66 -46.57
N CYS A 57 0.78 -3.74 -45.95
CA CYS A 57 1.89 -3.70 -44.99
C CYS A 57 3.21 -3.40 -45.72
N VAL A 58 3.93 -2.36 -45.34
CA VAL A 58 5.22 -1.98 -45.96
C VAL A 58 6.35 -1.92 -44.92
N PRO A 59 7.60 -2.29 -45.26
CA PRO A 59 8.72 -2.22 -44.32
C PRO A 59 9.05 -0.78 -43.91
N GLY A 60 9.38 -0.57 -42.63
CA GLY A 60 9.93 0.72 -42.18
C GLY A 60 11.37 0.91 -42.66
N THR A 61 11.62 1.92 -43.51
CA THR A 61 12.97 2.22 -44.01
C THR A 61 13.80 3.00 -42.99
N ALA A 62 14.72 2.32 -42.32
CA ALA A 62 15.75 2.95 -41.50
C ALA A 62 16.80 3.63 -42.39
N SER A 63 16.74 4.96 -42.52
CA SER A 63 17.80 5.74 -43.17
C SER A 63 18.92 6.01 -42.16
N GLY A 64 20.07 5.38 -42.36
CA GLY A 64 21.23 5.50 -41.48
C GLY A 64 22.09 6.73 -41.79
N THR A 65 22.73 7.29 -40.77
CA THR A 65 23.90 8.17 -40.94
C THR A 65 24.96 7.75 -39.93
N THR A 66 26.10 7.31 -40.43
CA THR A 66 27.22 6.82 -39.61
C THR A 66 28.09 7.99 -39.15
N THR A 67 28.01 8.33 -37.87
CA THR A 67 29.05 9.11 -37.18
C THR A 67 29.81 8.21 -36.21
N SER A 68 31.12 8.44 -36.12
CA SER A 68 32.08 7.72 -35.27
C SER A 68 31.59 7.51 -33.84
N GLY A 69 31.92 6.36 -33.26
CA GLY A 69 31.45 5.95 -31.93
C GLY A 69 31.75 6.97 -30.83
N ALA A 70 30.72 7.72 -30.45
CA ALA A 70 30.58 8.17 -29.07
C ALA A 70 30.31 6.93 -28.21
N ALA A 71 30.92 6.86 -27.03
CA ALA A 71 30.62 5.78 -26.09
C ALA A 71 29.13 5.82 -25.71
N THR A 72 28.52 4.64 -25.54
CA THR A 72 27.22 4.52 -24.87
C THR A 72 27.31 5.31 -23.56
N PRO A 73 26.46 6.33 -23.31
CA PRO A 73 26.57 7.12 -22.10
C PRO A 73 26.15 6.23 -20.92
N THR A 74 27.13 5.69 -20.20
CA THR A 74 26.97 4.97 -18.91
C THR A 74 26.60 5.96 -17.80
N SER A 75 25.65 6.85 -18.09
CA SER A 75 25.19 7.94 -17.25
C SER A 75 23.90 7.52 -16.56
N THR A 76 24.03 6.93 -15.38
CA THR A 76 22.95 6.81 -14.39
C THR A 76 22.58 8.16 -13.74
N ALA A 77 23.23 9.26 -14.14
CA ALA A 77 22.93 10.61 -13.69
C ALA A 77 21.67 11.17 -14.37
N LEU A 78 20.92 11.98 -13.61
CA LEU A 78 19.72 12.67 -14.05
C LEU A 78 20.05 13.79 -15.06
N ARG A 79 19.06 14.16 -15.89
CA ARG A 79 19.21 15.03 -17.07
C ARG A 79 18.71 16.47 -16.87
N GLY A 80 18.14 16.79 -15.71
CA GLY A 80 17.59 18.11 -15.39
C GLY A 80 16.30 18.42 -16.13
N LEU A 81 15.17 17.79 -15.75
CA LEU A 81 13.86 18.06 -16.40
C LEU A 81 13.48 19.55 -16.39
N HIS A 82 13.60 20.25 -15.26
CA HIS A 82 13.38 21.69 -15.21
C HIS A 82 14.41 22.47 -16.02
N ALA A 83 15.69 22.09 -16.00
CA ALA A 83 16.72 22.76 -16.81
C ALA A 83 16.42 22.66 -18.32
N LEU A 84 16.00 21.48 -18.80
CA LEU A 84 15.56 21.25 -20.17
C LEU A 84 14.27 22.03 -20.49
N ALA A 85 13.26 22.00 -19.62
CA ALA A 85 12.02 22.77 -19.78
C ALA A 85 12.28 24.29 -19.83
N LYS A 86 13.17 24.80 -18.97
CA LYS A 86 13.58 26.20 -18.92
C LYS A 86 14.23 26.66 -20.22
N SER A 87 14.99 25.78 -20.90
CA SER A 87 15.52 26.04 -22.24
C SER A 87 14.44 26.26 -23.32
N LYS A 88 13.22 25.75 -23.09
CA LYS A 88 12.03 25.94 -23.95
C LYS A 88 11.12 27.08 -23.49
N GLY A 89 11.51 27.85 -22.46
CA GLY A 89 10.64 28.84 -21.84
C GLY A 89 9.44 28.20 -21.13
N ARG A 90 9.67 27.09 -20.43
CA ARG A 90 8.69 26.33 -19.63
C ARG A 90 9.25 26.08 -18.23
N TYR A 91 8.38 25.72 -17.27
CA TYR A 91 8.84 25.02 -16.07
C TYR A 91 8.61 23.51 -16.20
N PHE A 92 9.47 22.73 -15.54
CA PHE A 92 9.09 21.44 -14.96
C PHE A 92 9.05 21.58 -13.42
N GLY A 93 8.16 20.85 -12.77
CA GLY A 93 7.95 20.93 -11.33
C GLY A 93 7.25 19.68 -10.77
N THR A 94 7.00 19.69 -9.47
CA THR A 94 6.35 18.58 -8.75
C THR A 94 5.50 19.15 -7.61
N ALA A 95 4.40 18.48 -7.29
CA ALA A 95 3.75 18.65 -5.99
C ALA A 95 4.49 17.85 -4.92
N THR A 96 4.29 18.16 -3.65
CA THR A 96 4.90 17.43 -2.54
C THR A 96 4.28 17.85 -1.21
N ASP A 97 4.43 16.99 -0.20
CA ASP A 97 3.94 17.11 1.16
C ASP A 97 5.14 17.03 2.13
N GLN A 98 6.16 17.89 1.93
CA GLN A 98 7.53 17.70 2.46
C GLN A 98 7.62 17.55 3.98
N LEU A 99 6.74 18.21 4.75
CA LEU A 99 6.73 18.06 6.21
C LEU A 99 6.38 16.64 6.65
N TRP A 100 5.48 15.97 5.93
CA TRP A 100 5.07 14.59 6.21
C TRP A 100 6.13 13.58 5.77
N ASN A 101 6.95 13.97 4.79
CA ASN A 101 8.03 13.16 4.20
C ASN A 101 9.42 13.55 4.74
N ILE A 102 9.49 14.28 5.85
CA ILE A 102 10.73 14.92 6.35
C ILE A 102 11.86 13.93 6.68
N ASN A 103 11.51 12.68 7.00
CA ASN A 103 12.47 11.63 7.34
C ASN A 103 13.07 10.92 6.10
N ASP A 104 12.50 11.11 4.90
CA ASP A 104 13.03 10.54 3.66
C ASP A 104 14.03 11.50 3.00
N ALA A 105 15.27 11.47 3.47
CA ALA A 105 16.35 12.31 2.95
C ALA A 105 16.64 12.07 1.44
N ALA A 106 16.33 10.89 0.90
CA ALA A 106 16.52 10.58 -0.52
C ALA A 106 15.43 11.25 -1.39
N TYR A 107 14.18 11.19 -0.92
CA TYR A 107 13.06 11.94 -1.48
C TYR A 107 13.31 13.45 -1.45
N LEU A 108 13.61 14.02 -0.27
CA LEU A 108 13.86 15.45 -0.12
C LEU A 108 15.00 15.95 -1.02
N SER A 109 16.08 15.18 -1.14
CA SER A 109 17.20 15.50 -2.03
C SER A 109 16.84 15.49 -3.51
N LEU A 110 15.90 14.63 -3.93
CA LEU A 110 15.42 14.56 -5.31
C LEU A 110 14.40 15.66 -5.61
N THR A 111 13.36 15.78 -4.78
CA THR A 111 12.31 16.80 -4.87
C THR A 111 12.88 18.21 -4.75
N GLY A 112 13.95 18.40 -3.97
CA GLY A 112 14.63 19.68 -3.77
C GLY A 112 15.65 20.05 -4.85
N ASN A 113 15.87 19.22 -5.87
CA ASN A 113 16.85 19.49 -6.92
C ASN A 113 16.31 20.53 -7.94
N PRO A 114 16.84 21.77 -8.00
CA PRO A 114 16.33 22.83 -8.89
C PRO A 114 16.56 22.54 -10.38
N SER A 115 17.38 21.53 -10.71
CA SER A 115 17.60 21.09 -12.10
C SER A 115 16.47 20.17 -12.58
N GLU A 116 15.90 19.34 -11.70
CA GLU A 116 14.76 18.46 -12.02
C GLU A 116 13.42 19.19 -11.82
N PHE A 117 13.27 19.90 -10.69
CA PHE A 117 12.07 20.60 -10.31
C PHE A 117 12.41 22.03 -9.89
N GLY A 118 12.05 23.01 -10.72
CA GLY A 118 12.17 24.44 -10.40
C GLY A 118 10.84 25.08 -10.03
N MET A 119 9.83 24.26 -9.77
CA MET A 119 8.52 24.70 -9.29
C MET A 119 7.92 23.63 -8.36
N ASN A 120 7.29 24.09 -7.28
CA ASN A 120 6.73 23.32 -6.19
C ASN A 120 5.22 23.61 -6.03
N THR A 121 4.43 22.63 -5.61
CA THR A 121 3.02 22.79 -5.24
C THR A 121 2.76 22.07 -3.90
N PRO A 122 2.51 22.78 -2.79
CA PRO A 122 2.17 22.15 -1.50
C PRO A 122 0.88 21.33 -1.62
N GLY A 123 0.97 20.02 -1.38
CA GLY A 123 -0.11 19.06 -1.65
C GLY A 123 -1.37 19.29 -0.81
N ASN A 124 -1.22 19.73 0.45
CA ASN A 124 -2.35 19.85 1.37
C ASN A 124 -2.35 21.11 2.26
N GLN A 125 -1.19 21.71 2.51
CA GLN A 125 -0.95 22.71 3.55
C GLN A 125 -1.64 24.06 3.27
N LEU A 126 -1.96 24.35 2.00
CA LEU A 126 -2.59 25.58 1.55
C LEU A 126 -4.11 25.45 1.29
N LYS A 127 -4.70 24.29 1.57
CA LYS A 127 -6.16 24.06 1.47
C LYS A 127 -6.90 24.70 2.65
N TRP A 128 -8.23 24.82 2.53
CA TRP A 128 -9.05 25.58 3.49
C TRP A 128 -9.04 24.96 4.89
N ASP A 129 -9.15 23.63 5.00
CA ASP A 129 -9.11 22.92 6.29
C ASP A 129 -7.74 22.96 6.98
N ALA A 130 -6.64 23.10 6.23
CA ALA A 130 -5.31 23.33 6.77
C ALA A 130 -5.12 24.78 7.28
N THR A 131 -5.68 25.77 6.55
CA THR A 131 -5.38 27.19 6.76
C THR A 131 -6.41 27.97 7.60
N GLU A 132 -7.69 27.57 7.67
CA GLU A 132 -8.74 28.24 8.46
C GLU A 132 -9.67 27.24 9.17
N ARG A 133 -9.08 26.39 10.03
CA ARG A 133 -9.77 25.33 10.80
C ARG A 133 -11.02 25.80 11.55
N SER A 134 -11.03 27.05 11.99
CA SER A 134 -12.17 27.72 12.62
C SER A 134 -12.31 29.15 12.07
N ARG A 135 -13.55 29.62 11.87
CA ARG A 135 -13.85 30.89 11.20
C ARG A 135 -13.04 32.07 11.75
N GLY A 136 -12.24 32.70 10.89
CA GLY A 136 -11.37 33.84 11.24
C GLY A 136 -10.10 33.48 12.02
N SER A 137 -9.86 32.20 12.34
CA SER A 137 -8.68 31.70 13.03
C SER A 137 -7.77 30.98 12.02
N PHE A 138 -6.78 31.71 11.52
CA PHE A 138 -5.88 31.22 10.47
C PHE A 138 -4.62 30.55 11.05
N THR A 139 -4.24 29.41 10.47
CA THR A 139 -3.08 28.62 10.87
C THR A 139 -2.14 28.40 9.68
N TYR A 140 -0.97 29.03 9.71
CA TYR A 140 -0.02 29.04 8.59
C TYR A 140 1.21 28.13 8.78
N THR A 141 1.44 27.54 9.96
CA THR A 141 2.69 26.86 10.33
C THR A 141 3.20 25.87 9.27
N TYR A 142 2.32 24.99 8.77
CA TYR A 142 2.69 23.97 7.79
C TYR A 142 2.91 24.57 6.39
N ALA A 143 2.07 25.51 5.97
CA ALA A 143 2.22 26.19 4.69
C ALA A 143 3.46 27.10 4.64
N ASP A 144 3.79 27.76 5.75
CA ASP A 144 5.00 28.56 5.91
C ASP A 144 6.27 27.69 5.82
N TYR A 145 6.21 26.43 6.26
CA TYR A 145 7.29 25.46 6.07
C TYR A 145 7.48 25.12 4.59
N GLU A 146 6.46 24.64 3.87
CA GLU A 146 6.61 24.25 2.45
C GLU A 146 7.01 25.43 1.56
N VAL A 147 6.44 26.61 1.81
CA VAL A 147 6.78 27.86 1.10
C VAL A 147 8.24 28.27 1.36
N SER A 148 8.72 28.13 2.59
CA SER A 148 10.12 28.44 2.92
C SER A 148 11.08 27.40 2.34
N TRP A 149 10.72 26.12 2.40
CA TRP A 149 11.50 25.02 1.86
C TRP A 149 11.67 25.16 0.33
N ALA A 150 10.59 25.42 -0.40
CA ALA A 150 10.64 25.60 -1.86
C ALA A 150 11.51 26.81 -2.26
N LYS A 151 11.39 27.93 -1.54
CA LYS A 151 12.23 29.13 -1.74
C LYS A 151 13.71 28.87 -1.45
N ASN A 152 14.04 28.10 -0.40
CA ASN A 152 15.41 27.72 -0.08
C ASN A 152 16.05 26.86 -1.20
N HIS A 153 15.24 26.03 -1.87
CA HIS A 153 15.64 25.26 -3.05
C HIS A 153 15.51 26.05 -4.38
N SER A 154 15.29 27.36 -4.33
CA SER A 154 15.12 28.24 -5.50
C SER A 154 13.97 27.87 -6.44
N GLN A 155 12.95 27.18 -5.93
CA GLN A 155 11.76 26.77 -6.68
C GLN A 155 10.69 27.87 -6.66
N ALA A 156 10.02 28.09 -7.80
CA ALA A 156 8.78 28.87 -7.84
C ALA A 156 7.63 28.08 -7.17
N ILE A 157 6.56 28.73 -6.72
CA ILE A 157 5.47 28.06 -5.99
C ILE A 157 4.12 28.29 -6.66
N ARG A 158 3.32 27.24 -6.82
CA ARG A 158 1.88 27.34 -7.08
C ARG A 158 1.13 27.15 -5.77
N GLY A 159 0.30 28.12 -5.40
CA GLY A 159 -0.60 27.99 -4.27
C GLY A 159 -1.83 27.16 -4.63
N HIS A 160 -2.07 26.06 -3.92
CA HIS A 160 -3.15 25.11 -4.18
C HIS A 160 -3.85 24.72 -2.86
N THR A 161 -5.14 24.98 -2.65
CA THR A 161 -6.09 25.74 -3.48
C THR A 161 -7.09 26.46 -2.57
N LEU A 162 -7.59 27.62 -3.03
CA LEU A 162 -8.34 28.57 -2.20
C LEU A 162 -9.84 28.24 -2.08
N VAL A 163 -10.44 27.63 -3.10
CA VAL A 163 -11.87 27.31 -3.14
C VAL A 163 -12.07 25.95 -3.82
N TRP A 164 -12.35 24.92 -3.04
CA TRP A 164 -12.60 23.56 -3.52
C TRP A 164 -13.79 22.95 -2.79
N HIS A 165 -14.42 21.93 -3.35
CA HIS A 165 -15.57 21.26 -2.72
C HIS A 165 -15.15 20.23 -1.65
N SER A 166 -13.90 19.75 -1.71
CA SER A 166 -13.27 18.86 -0.73
C SER A 166 -12.31 19.65 0.17
N GLN A 167 -11.85 19.02 1.27
CA GLN A 167 -10.93 19.61 2.26
C GLN A 167 -11.38 21.01 2.76
N LEU A 168 -12.70 21.11 3.00
CA LEU A 168 -13.35 22.26 3.63
C LEU A 168 -13.56 21.99 5.13
N PRO A 169 -13.25 22.96 6.01
CA PRO A 169 -13.54 22.82 7.43
C PRO A 169 -15.06 22.75 7.66
N SER A 170 -15.49 21.97 8.65
CA SER A 170 -16.89 21.60 8.86
C SER A 170 -17.83 22.79 9.10
N TRP A 171 -17.30 23.92 9.59
CA TRP A 171 -18.03 25.17 9.80
C TRP A 171 -18.37 25.90 8.49
N VAL A 172 -17.64 25.67 7.40
CA VAL A 172 -17.97 26.18 6.05
C VAL A 172 -19.03 25.28 5.41
N SER A 173 -18.75 23.97 5.33
CA SER A 173 -19.60 23.01 4.62
C SER A 173 -20.98 22.80 5.26
N ASN A 174 -21.07 22.85 6.59
CA ASN A 174 -22.34 22.69 7.33
C ASN A 174 -22.87 24.01 7.94
N GLY A 175 -22.27 25.16 7.61
CA GLY A 175 -22.53 26.43 8.29
C GLY A 175 -23.91 27.06 8.08
N GLY A 176 -24.72 26.54 7.16
CA GLY A 176 -26.10 27.01 6.91
C GLY A 176 -26.20 28.47 6.44
N PHE A 177 -25.13 29.03 5.89
CA PHE A 177 -25.03 30.45 5.57
C PHE A 177 -25.92 30.87 4.38
N ASN A 178 -26.35 32.13 4.39
CA ASN A 178 -26.94 32.77 3.21
C ASN A 178 -25.85 33.23 2.22
N SER A 179 -26.27 33.55 1.00
CA SER A 179 -25.38 33.93 -0.12
C SER A 179 -24.38 35.04 0.21
N ALA A 180 -24.83 36.12 0.83
CA ALA A 180 -23.98 37.26 1.21
C ALA A 180 -22.96 36.87 2.29
N THR A 181 -23.38 36.09 3.29
CA THR A 181 -22.51 35.62 4.37
C THR A 181 -21.44 34.65 3.85
N LEU A 182 -21.78 33.68 2.99
CA LEU A 182 -20.79 32.76 2.41
C LEU A 182 -19.86 33.49 1.43
N THR A 183 -20.37 34.46 0.66
CA THR A 183 -19.55 35.35 -0.18
C THR A 183 -18.50 36.08 0.65
N SER A 184 -18.91 36.70 1.76
CA SER A 184 -17.99 37.40 2.67
C SER A 184 -16.97 36.45 3.32
N ILE A 185 -17.38 35.25 3.71
CA ILE A 185 -16.48 34.20 4.22
C ILE A 185 -15.42 33.82 3.19
N MET A 186 -15.82 33.53 1.95
CA MET A 186 -14.91 33.16 0.87
C MET A 186 -13.94 34.30 0.49
N GLN A 187 -14.43 35.54 0.44
CA GLN A 187 -13.59 36.72 0.23
C GLN A 187 -12.58 36.93 1.37
N ASN A 188 -13.00 36.74 2.63
CA ASN A 188 -12.12 36.81 3.78
C ASN A 188 -11.03 35.73 3.74
N HIS A 189 -11.40 34.48 3.45
CA HIS A 189 -10.46 33.37 3.33
C HIS A 189 -9.36 33.66 2.30
N ILE A 190 -9.78 33.96 1.07
CA ILE A 190 -8.89 34.34 -0.05
C ILE A 190 -7.97 35.50 0.35
N SER A 191 -8.52 36.54 0.97
CA SER A 191 -7.75 37.76 1.31
C SER A 191 -6.69 37.51 2.39
N ASN A 192 -6.96 36.64 3.36
CA ASN A 192 -5.98 36.30 4.41
C ASN A 192 -4.92 35.34 3.86
N VAL A 193 -5.32 34.23 3.22
CA VAL A 193 -4.38 33.22 2.70
C VAL A 193 -3.49 33.79 1.58
N MET A 194 -4.05 34.44 0.56
CA MET A 194 -3.22 35.11 -0.46
C MET A 194 -2.47 36.31 0.11
N GLY A 195 -3.00 36.99 1.13
CA GLY A 195 -2.34 38.11 1.80
C GLY A 195 -1.04 37.68 2.49
N ARG A 196 -1.06 36.55 3.21
CA ARG A 196 0.10 35.92 3.86
C ARG A 196 1.24 35.60 2.88
N TYR A 197 0.91 35.24 1.64
CA TYR A 197 1.84 34.78 0.60
C TYR A 197 1.98 35.75 -0.58
N LYS A 198 1.54 37.00 -0.44
CA LYS A 198 1.55 38.02 -1.49
C LYS A 198 2.94 38.22 -2.07
N GLY A 199 3.06 38.12 -3.39
CA GLY A 199 4.33 38.21 -4.12
C GLY A 199 5.29 37.02 -3.95
N GLN A 200 4.91 35.96 -3.22
CA GLN A 200 5.71 34.73 -3.06
C GLN A 200 5.26 33.59 -3.99
N MET A 201 4.02 33.67 -4.49
CA MET A 201 3.42 32.66 -5.37
C MET A 201 3.51 33.08 -6.84
N TYR A 202 3.96 32.17 -7.71
CA TYR A 202 3.91 32.35 -9.16
C TYR A 202 2.47 32.30 -9.66
N ALA A 203 1.71 31.32 -9.18
CA ALA A 203 0.32 31.10 -9.53
C ALA A 203 -0.52 30.66 -8.31
N TRP A 204 -1.83 30.79 -8.43
CA TRP A 204 -2.83 30.24 -7.50
C TRP A 204 -3.90 29.48 -8.27
N ASP A 205 -4.21 28.26 -7.83
CA ASP A 205 -5.46 27.59 -8.17
C ASP A 205 -6.57 28.20 -7.31
N VAL A 206 -7.28 29.18 -7.87
CA VAL A 206 -8.26 30.00 -7.13
C VAL A 206 -9.56 29.24 -6.92
N VAL A 207 -9.99 28.45 -7.90
CA VAL A 207 -11.10 27.50 -7.76
C VAL A 207 -10.73 26.18 -8.40
N ASN A 208 -10.93 25.10 -7.65
CA ASN A 208 -10.66 23.73 -8.05
C ASN A 208 -11.96 22.92 -8.23
N GLU A 209 -12.00 22.07 -9.25
CA GLU A 209 -13.01 21.02 -9.49
C GLU A 209 -14.48 21.48 -9.38
N MET A 210 -14.86 22.46 -10.19
CA MET A 210 -16.22 23.03 -10.19
C MET A 210 -17.23 22.25 -11.05
N PHE A 211 -16.81 21.27 -11.85
CA PHE A 211 -17.67 20.47 -12.73
C PHE A 211 -17.70 18.97 -12.38
N ASN A 212 -18.84 18.33 -12.66
CA ASN A 212 -18.98 16.88 -12.75
C ASN A 212 -18.45 16.39 -14.13
N ASP A 213 -18.30 15.08 -14.31
CA ASP A 213 -17.71 14.52 -15.56
C ASP A 213 -18.57 14.69 -16.82
N ASP A 214 -19.87 14.97 -16.66
CA ASP A 214 -20.78 15.37 -17.75
C ASP A 214 -20.72 16.88 -18.11
N GLY A 215 -19.92 17.67 -17.39
CA GLY A 215 -19.83 19.12 -17.54
C GLY A 215 -20.95 19.91 -16.85
N THR A 216 -21.82 19.28 -16.06
CA THR A 216 -22.73 20.00 -15.16
C THR A 216 -21.97 20.54 -13.94
N TRP A 217 -22.49 21.59 -13.31
CA TRP A 217 -21.89 22.17 -12.09
C TRP A 217 -21.91 21.17 -10.93
N ARG A 218 -20.78 21.06 -10.22
CA ARG A 218 -20.64 20.21 -9.04
C ARG A 218 -21.41 20.79 -7.86
N SER A 219 -22.25 19.96 -7.24
CA SER A 219 -22.92 20.28 -5.97
C SER A 219 -21.86 20.56 -4.91
N SER A 220 -21.85 21.78 -4.39
CA SER A 220 -20.91 22.27 -3.39
C SER A 220 -21.57 23.39 -2.59
N VAL A 221 -21.09 23.68 -1.38
CA VAL A 221 -21.68 24.75 -0.56
C VAL A 221 -21.61 26.11 -1.28
N PHE A 222 -20.56 26.38 -2.04
CA PHE A 222 -20.44 27.60 -2.85
C PHE A 222 -21.46 27.64 -3.99
N TYR A 223 -21.53 26.59 -4.82
CA TYR A 223 -22.49 26.55 -5.94
C TYR A 223 -23.95 26.58 -5.45
N ASN A 224 -24.29 25.82 -4.41
CA ASN A 224 -25.66 25.71 -3.90
C ASN A 224 -26.15 26.99 -3.20
N THR A 225 -25.24 27.85 -2.72
CA THR A 225 -25.57 29.06 -1.92
C THR A 225 -25.28 30.39 -2.65
N ILE A 226 -24.35 30.41 -3.61
CA ILE A 226 -23.93 31.61 -4.38
C ILE A 226 -24.24 31.45 -5.89
N GLY A 227 -24.53 30.23 -6.36
CA GLY A 227 -24.67 29.93 -7.79
C GLY A 227 -23.34 30.05 -8.54
N PRO A 228 -23.34 29.91 -9.88
CA PRO A 228 -22.15 30.01 -10.74
C PRO A 228 -21.25 31.24 -10.49
N SER A 229 -21.82 32.33 -9.95
CA SER A 229 -21.12 33.59 -9.70
C SER A 229 -19.95 33.46 -8.71
N PHE A 230 -19.90 32.40 -7.88
CA PHE A 230 -18.85 32.20 -6.89
C PHE A 230 -17.44 32.20 -7.50
N VAL A 231 -17.29 31.66 -8.72
CA VAL A 231 -16.00 31.64 -9.43
C VAL A 231 -15.52 33.06 -9.78
N ALA A 232 -16.41 33.90 -10.29
CA ALA A 232 -16.11 35.29 -10.63
C ALA A 232 -15.86 36.16 -9.38
N VAL A 233 -16.51 35.84 -8.27
CA VAL A 233 -16.28 36.47 -6.96
C VAL A 233 -14.90 36.10 -6.41
N ALA A 234 -14.54 34.81 -6.45
CA ALA A 234 -13.25 34.31 -5.98
C ALA A 234 -12.07 34.91 -6.76
N LEU A 235 -12.13 34.88 -8.10
CA LEU A 235 -11.09 35.48 -8.97
C LEU A 235 -10.93 36.99 -8.72
N ARG A 236 -12.02 37.74 -8.54
CA ARG A 236 -11.95 39.18 -8.23
C ARG A 236 -11.35 39.46 -6.85
N ALA A 237 -11.69 38.67 -5.83
CA ALA A 237 -11.08 38.76 -4.49
C ALA A 237 -9.58 38.42 -4.52
N ALA A 238 -9.21 37.38 -5.28
CA ALA A 238 -7.83 36.96 -5.47
C ALA A 238 -6.99 38.06 -6.12
N ARG A 239 -7.48 38.67 -7.21
CA ARG A 239 -6.79 39.79 -7.89
C ARG A 239 -6.70 41.06 -7.04
N ALA A 240 -7.72 41.35 -6.24
CA ALA A 240 -7.67 42.47 -5.28
C ALA A 240 -6.60 42.25 -4.20
N THR A 241 -6.36 41.00 -3.82
CA THR A 241 -5.36 40.62 -2.82
C THR A 241 -3.95 40.62 -3.41
N ASP A 242 -3.73 39.95 -4.54
CA ASP A 242 -2.46 39.98 -5.29
C ASP A 242 -2.66 40.35 -6.77
N ALA A 243 -2.11 41.50 -7.14
CA ALA A 243 -2.14 42.04 -8.50
C ALA A 243 -1.13 41.40 -9.47
N LYS A 244 -0.19 40.58 -8.97
CA LYS A 244 0.91 39.98 -9.74
C LYS A 244 0.80 38.46 -9.88
N ALA A 245 0.31 37.76 -8.87
CA ALA A 245 0.17 36.30 -8.91
C ALA A 245 -0.81 35.87 -10.03
N LYS A 246 -0.47 34.80 -10.76
CA LYS A 246 -1.29 34.27 -11.85
C LYS A 246 -2.49 33.49 -11.30
N LEU A 247 -3.70 33.80 -11.77
CA LEU A 247 -4.96 33.22 -11.26
C LEU A 247 -5.48 32.14 -12.21
N TYR A 248 -5.60 30.92 -11.69
CA TYR A 248 -6.01 29.73 -12.43
C TYR A 248 -7.35 29.16 -11.94
N LEU A 249 -8.04 28.46 -12.85
CA LEU A 249 -9.09 27.49 -12.56
C LEU A 249 -8.55 26.09 -12.91
N ASN A 250 -8.75 25.10 -12.05
CA ASN A 250 -8.07 23.79 -12.13
C ASN A 250 -9.08 22.62 -12.04
N GLU A 251 -8.93 21.59 -12.89
CA GLU A 251 -9.96 20.53 -13.07
C GLU A 251 -9.43 19.26 -13.80
N TYR A 252 -9.74 18.05 -13.29
CA TYR A 252 -9.44 16.77 -13.94
C TYR A 252 -10.39 16.44 -15.09
N ASN A 253 -10.04 15.46 -15.95
CA ASN A 253 -10.85 15.05 -17.11
C ASN A 253 -11.21 16.21 -18.05
N THR A 254 -10.39 17.28 -18.09
CA THR A 254 -10.58 18.40 -19.01
C THR A 254 -9.49 18.51 -20.08
N ASP A 255 -8.48 17.64 -20.04
CA ASP A 255 -7.30 17.65 -20.90
C ASP A 255 -7.62 17.43 -22.38
N TRP A 256 -8.64 16.62 -22.69
CA TRP A 256 -9.13 16.34 -24.04
C TRP A 256 -10.44 17.06 -24.34
N VAL A 257 -10.84 17.12 -25.62
CA VAL A 257 -12.13 17.71 -26.02
C VAL A 257 -13.29 16.78 -25.61
N GLY A 258 -14.18 17.26 -24.76
CA GLY A 258 -15.30 16.49 -24.19
C GLY A 258 -16.28 17.39 -23.43
N ALA A 259 -17.32 16.80 -22.84
CA ALA A 259 -18.40 17.58 -22.20
C ALA A 259 -17.88 18.50 -21.06
N LYS A 260 -17.07 17.95 -20.15
CA LYS A 260 -16.46 18.69 -19.04
C LYS A 260 -15.53 19.83 -19.51
N SER A 261 -14.64 19.57 -20.48
CA SER A 261 -13.75 20.61 -21.01
C SER A 261 -14.49 21.65 -21.86
N ASN A 262 -15.62 21.30 -22.48
CA ASN A 262 -16.51 22.27 -23.14
C ASN A 262 -17.20 23.20 -22.12
N ALA A 263 -17.64 22.67 -20.97
CA ALA A 263 -18.17 23.48 -19.87
C ALA A 263 -17.11 24.44 -19.30
N MET A 264 -15.90 23.93 -19.05
CA MET A 264 -14.74 24.73 -18.63
C MET A 264 -14.35 25.80 -19.65
N TYR A 265 -14.39 25.48 -20.95
CA TYR A 265 -14.13 26.44 -22.03
C TYR A 265 -15.18 27.56 -22.11
N ASN A 266 -16.46 27.22 -21.98
CA ASN A 266 -17.54 28.20 -21.97
C ASN A 266 -17.43 29.12 -20.75
N LEU A 267 -17.21 28.56 -19.55
CA LEU A 267 -16.97 29.33 -18.33
C LEU A 267 -15.76 30.28 -18.49
N ALA A 268 -14.61 29.77 -18.95
CA ALA A 268 -13.41 30.57 -19.16
C ALA A 268 -13.64 31.72 -20.15
N LYS A 269 -14.32 31.44 -21.27
CA LYS A 269 -14.70 32.44 -22.28
C LYS A 269 -15.63 33.52 -21.71
N ASP A 270 -16.64 33.13 -20.95
CA ASP A 270 -17.62 34.04 -20.37
C ASP A 270 -17.01 34.91 -19.26
N LEU A 271 -16.07 34.36 -18.47
CA LEU A 271 -15.31 35.10 -17.45
C LEU A 271 -14.39 36.14 -18.10
N VAL A 272 -13.65 35.77 -19.15
CA VAL A 272 -12.81 36.70 -19.94
C VAL A 272 -13.66 37.78 -20.59
N GLY A 273 -14.81 37.42 -21.19
CA GLY A 273 -15.76 38.38 -21.78
C GLY A 273 -16.37 39.36 -20.77
N GLN A 274 -16.47 38.97 -19.50
CA GLN A 274 -16.91 39.81 -18.38
C GLN A 274 -15.79 40.62 -17.70
N GLY A 275 -14.55 40.57 -18.23
CA GLY A 275 -13.40 41.23 -17.62
C GLY A 275 -13.07 40.69 -16.21
N VAL A 276 -13.40 39.43 -15.93
CA VAL A 276 -12.96 38.76 -14.69
C VAL A 276 -11.45 38.48 -14.83
N PRO A 277 -10.63 38.74 -13.80
CA PRO A 277 -9.18 38.51 -13.85
C PRO A 277 -8.87 37.01 -13.75
N LEU A 278 -8.93 36.33 -14.90
CA LEU A 278 -8.51 34.96 -15.12
C LEU A 278 -7.25 34.99 -15.98
N ASP A 279 -6.13 34.41 -15.50
CA ASP A 279 -4.89 34.37 -16.27
C ASP A 279 -4.68 33.04 -17.00
N GLY A 280 -5.19 31.93 -16.46
CA GLY A 280 -4.92 30.60 -17.00
C GLY A 280 -5.86 29.48 -16.58
N ILE A 281 -5.68 28.31 -17.20
CA ILE A 281 -6.39 27.06 -16.89
C ILE A 281 -5.38 25.95 -16.56
N GLY A 282 -5.63 25.27 -15.45
CA GLY A 282 -4.88 24.12 -14.97
C GLY A 282 -5.60 22.82 -15.35
N PHE A 283 -4.85 21.91 -15.96
CA PHE A 283 -5.31 20.58 -16.34
C PHE A 283 -4.59 19.57 -15.45
N GLN A 284 -5.35 18.88 -14.59
CA GLN A 284 -4.75 18.00 -13.58
C GLN A 284 -3.98 16.84 -14.23
N ALA A 285 -4.50 16.24 -15.32
CA ALA A 285 -3.86 15.13 -16.02
C ALA A 285 -3.60 13.86 -15.17
N HIS A 286 -4.54 13.45 -14.32
CA HIS A 286 -4.55 12.14 -13.65
C HIS A 286 -5.01 11.02 -14.59
N LEU A 287 -4.08 10.45 -15.37
CA LEU A 287 -4.39 9.54 -16.47
C LEU A 287 -4.24 8.06 -16.08
N VAL A 288 -4.73 7.19 -16.97
CA VAL A 288 -4.51 5.74 -16.93
C VAL A 288 -3.74 5.34 -18.19
N VAL A 289 -2.72 4.47 -18.05
CA VAL A 289 -1.92 4.00 -19.19
C VAL A 289 -2.83 3.45 -20.30
N ASN A 290 -2.70 4.04 -21.49
CA ASN A 290 -3.46 3.73 -22.71
C ASN A 290 -4.99 3.92 -22.63
N SER A 291 -5.51 4.62 -21.62
CA SER A 291 -6.97 4.81 -21.44
C SER A 291 -7.33 6.29 -21.22
N PHE A 292 -7.03 7.11 -22.22
CA PHE A 292 -7.46 8.52 -22.34
C PHE A 292 -7.51 8.95 -23.82
N GLU A 293 -8.31 9.98 -24.12
CA GLU A 293 -8.50 10.49 -25.49
C GLU A 293 -7.39 11.48 -25.90
N ARG A 294 -6.90 11.37 -27.14
CA ARG A 294 -5.65 12.04 -27.59
C ARG A 294 -5.86 13.35 -28.34
N SER A 295 -6.75 14.21 -27.84
CA SER A 295 -7.00 15.56 -28.37
C SER A 295 -6.41 16.72 -27.54
N PHE A 296 -5.36 16.45 -26.74
CA PHE A 296 -4.79 17.40 -25.76
C PHE A 296 -4.33 18.72 -26.38
N GLN A 297 -3.46 18.68 -27.40
CA GLN A 297 -2.98 19.90 -28.08
C GLN A 297 -4.12 20.79 -28.59
N THR A 298 -5.14 20.20 -29.24
CA THR A 298 -6.31 20.91 -29.75
C THR A 298 -7.12 21.56 -28.63
N ASN A 299 -7.30 20.83 -27.52
CA ASN A 299 -8.00 21.33 -26.35
C ASN A 299 -7.23 22.47 -25.66
N TYR A 300 -5.92 22.32 -25.43
CA TYR A 300 -5.08 23.36 -24.86
C TYR A 300 -5.04 24.63 -25.74
N GLN A 301 -4.97 24.47 -27.06
CA GLN A 301 -4.91 25.59 -28.00
C GLN A 301 -6.13 26.50 -27.90
N ARG A 302 -7.37 25.97 -27.81
CA ARG A 302 -8.56 26.82 -27.71
C ARG A 302 -8.57 27.73 -26.46
N PHE A 303 -7.99 27.29 -25.34
CA PHE A 303 -7.83 28.15 -24.15
C PHE A 303 -6.71 29.18 -24.35
N ALA A 304 -5.61 28.82 -25.02
CA ALA A 304 -4.58 29.78 -25.45
C ALA A 304 -5.14 30.86 -26.40
N ASP A 305 -6.12 30.50 -27.23
CA ASP A 305 -6.80 31.42 -28.16
C ASP A 305 -7.66 32.47 -27.43
N LEU A 306 -8.30 32.10 -26.31
CA LEU A 306 -8.96 33.00 -25.35
C LEU A 306 -7.98 33.94 -24.62
N LYS A 307 -6.67 33.83 -24.92
CA LYS A 307 -5.56 34.57 -24.29
C LYS A 307 -5.33 34.23 -22.82
N LEU A 308 -5.65 33.00 -22.45
CA LEU A 308 -5.26 32.38 -21.18
C LEU A 308 -3.95 31.61 -21.32
N ASP A 309 -3.22 31.46 -20.22
CA ASP A 309 -2.10 30.53 -20.07
C ASP A 309 -2.63 29.12 -19.77
N VAL A 310 -1.91 28.08 -20.18
CA VAL A 310 -2.26 26.67 -19.93
C VAL A 310 -1.19 26.05 -19.04
N ALA A 311 -1.57 25.28 -18.03
CA ALA A 311 -0.63 24.55 -17.18
C ALA A 311 -1.08 23.11 -17.01
N ILE A 312 -0.13 22.17 -17.00
CA ILE A 312 -0.39 20.80 -16.54
C ILE A 312 0.05 20.74 -15.08
N THR A 313 -0.87 20.40 -14.18
CA THR A 313 -0.79 20.77 -12.76
C THR A 313 -0.60 19.59 -11.81
N GLU A 314 -1.06 18.39 -12.15
CA GLU A 314 -1.12 17.25 -11.22
C GLU A 314 -0.84 15.91 -11.94
N LEU A 315 0.13 15.90 -12.88
CA LEU A 315 0.32 14.79 -13.81
C LEU A 315 0.75 13.50 -13.10
N ASP A 316 -0.08 12.47 -13.24
CA ASP A 316 0.25 11.06 -12.99
C ASP A 316 -0.35 10.18 -14.10
N ILE A 317 0.25 9.02 -14.38
CA ILE A 317 -0.26 8.08 -15.40
C ILE A 317 -0.23 6.66 -14.84
N ARG A 318 -1.24 6.31 -14.04
CA ARG A 318 -1.30 5.04 -13.29
C ARG A 318 -1.51 3.81 -14.16
N MET A 319 -0.97 2.68 -13.70
CA MET A 319 -1.16 1.35 -14.31
C MET A 319 -1.67 0.34 -13.30
N THR A 320 -2.34 -0.72 -13.78
CA THR A 320 -2.67 -1.89 -12.96
C THR A 320 -1.40 -2.58 -12.49
N LEU A 321 -1.35 -2.97 -11.21
CA LEU A 321 -0.20 -3.64 -10.61
C LEU A 321 -0.29 -5.18 -10.75
N PRO A 322 0.86 -5.90 -10.79
CA PRO A 322 2.22 -5.38 -10.79
C PRO A 322 2.60 -4.74 -12.13
N ALA A 323 3.49 -3.74 -12.11
CA ALA A 323 4.03 -3.18 -13.33
C ALA A 323 4.77 -4.23 -14.18
N THR A 324 4.72 -4.06 -15.49
CA THR A 324 5.43 -4.89 -16.46
C THR A 324 6.20 -4.01 -17.43
N SER A 325 7.23 -4.55 -18.09
CA SER A 325 8.02 -3.82 -19.09
C SER A 325 7.15 -3.24 -20.21
N ALA A 326 6.04 -3.90 -20.57
CA ALA A 326 5.07 -3.40 -21.54
C ALA A 326 4.29 -2.18 -21.01
N LEU A 327 3.79 -2.23 -19.75
CA LEU A 327 3.08 -1.12 -19.13
C LEU A 327 4.00 0.09 -18.87
N LEU A 328 5.24 -0.14 -18.44
CA LEU A 328 6.25 0.92 -18.27
C LEU A 328 6.66 1.58 -19.59
N THR A 329 6.75 0.81 -20.68
CA THR A 329 7.00 1.34 -22.03
C THR A 329 5.80 2.16 -22.52
N ALA A 330 4.58 1.66 -22.32
CA ALA A 330 3.37 2.39 -22.67
C ALA A 330 3.25 3.70 -21.86
N GLN A 331 3.47 3.65 -20.55
CA GLN A 331 3.52 4.82 -19.68
C GLN A 331 4.50 5.88 -20.21
N ALA A 332 5.70 5.47 -20.65
CA ALA A 332 6.70 6.40 -21.17
C ALA A 332 6.22 7.16 -22.43
N GLU A 333 5.62 6.46 -23.40
CA GLU A 333 5.01 7.11 -24.58
C GLU A 333 3.75 7.91 -24.25
N ASN A 334 3.06 7.60 -23.15
CA ASN A 334 1.93 8.38 -22.66
C ASN A 334 2.41 9.71 -22.04
N TYR A 335 3.42 9.69 -21.16
CA TYR A 335 4.07 10.88 -20.60
C TYR A 335 4.66 11.79 -21.69
N LYS A 336 5.36 11.20 -22.66
CA LYS A 336 5.93 11.89 -23.82
C LYS A 336 4.87 12.55 -24.71
N TYR A 337 3.71 11.92 -24.89
CA TYR A 337 2.56 12.54 -25.58
C TYR A 337 2.02 13.77 -24.83
N VAL A 338 1.91 13.70 -23.49
CA VAL A 338 1.46 14.83 -22.66
C VAL A 338 2.46 15.99 -22.73
N MET A 339 3.77 15.71 -22.59
CA MET A 339 4.82 16.72 -22.70
C MET A 339 4.85 17.40 -24.07
N ASN A 340 4.76 16.62 -25.16
CA ASN A 340 4.70 17.14 -26.52
C ASN A 340 3.45 17.99 -26.76
N SER A 341 2.30 17.62 -26.20
CA SER A 341 1.06 18.40 -26.30
C SER A 341 1.17 19.77 -25.62
N CYS A 342 1.93 19.89 -24.53
CA CYS A 342 2.28 21.17 -23.93
C CYS A 342 3.31 21.96 -24.77
N LEU A 343 4.38 21.32 -25.25
CA LEU A 343 5.40 21.96 -26.09
C LEU A 343 4.82 22.54 -27.39
N ALA A 344 3.82 21.89 -27.97
CA ALA A 344 3.15 22.32 -29.19
C ALA A 344 2.23 23.55 -29.02
N VAL A 345 1.89 23.94 -27.78
CA VAL A 345 1.05 25.12 -27.50
C VAL A 345 1.90 26.23 -26.89
N SER A 346 1.96 27.37 -27.60
CA SER A 346 2.85 28.49 -27.25
C SER A 346 2.60 29.07 -25.85
N ARG A 347 1.36 28.97 -25.34
CA ARG A 347 0.94 29.41 -24.00
C ARG A 347 0.78 28.29 -22.95
N CYS A 348 1.14 27.04 -23.26
CA CYS A 348 1.37 26.09 -22.17
C CYS A 348 2.64 26.55 -21.42
N VAL A 349 2.58 26.84 -20.12
CA VAL A 349 3.70 27.43 -19.37
C VAL A 349 4.58 26.39 -18.67
N GLY A 350 4.10 25.16 -18.47
CA GLY A 350 4.88 24.10 -17.86
C GLY A 350 4.06 22.88 -17.45
N VAL A 351 4.77 21.91 -16.88
CA VAL A 351 4.24 20.62 -16.43
C VAL A 351 4.67 20.37 -14.98
N THR A 352 3.77 19.76 -14.21
CA THR A 352 3.93 19.46 -12.79
C THR A 352 3.48 18.02 -12.58
N THR A 353 4.28 17.16 -11.93
CA THR A 353 3.81 15.82 -11.52
C THR A 353 3.13 15.88 -10.15
N TRP A 354 2.16 15.00 -9.89
CA TRP A 354 1.54 14.90 -8.56
C TRP A 354 2.36 13.97 -7.66
N ASP A 355 3.30 14.59 -6.96
CA ASP A 355 4.43 13.97 -6.26
C ASP A 355 5.59 13.50 -7.17
N THR A 356 6.70 13.11 -6.54
CA THR A 356 8.02 12.86 -7.14
C THR A 356 8.27 11.38 -7.42
N SER A 357 8.00 10.49 -6.46
CA SER A 357 8.28 9.04 -6.57
C SER A 357 7.08 8.17 -6.17
N ASP A 358 6.99 6.98 -6.77
CA ASP A 358 5.81 6.11 -6.70
C ASP A 358 5.35 5.74 -5.28
N ASP A 359 6.27 5.70 -4.31
CA ASP A 359 5.99 5.37 -2.90
C ASP A 359 5.30 6.49 -2.12
N HIS A 360 5.48 7.74 -2.55
CA HIS A 360 4.78 8.92 -2.02
C HIS A 360 3.52 9.25 -2.84
N SER A 361 3.23 8.50 -3.91
CA SER A 361 2.08 8.75 -4.77
C SER A 361 0.75 8.50 -4.06
N TRP A 362 -0.18 9.45 -4.19
CA TRP A 362 -1.56 9.28 -3.71
C TRP A 362 -2.31 8.11 -4.37
N VAL A 363 -1.89 7.71 -5.59
CA VAL A 363 -2.63 6.84 -6.51
C VAL A 363 -3.09 5.52 -5.89
N PRO A 364 -2.24 4.70 -5.24
CA PRO A 364 -2.68 3.39 -4.73
C PRO A 364 -3.75 3.50 -3.64
N SER A 365 -3.81 4.65 -2.95
CA SER A 365 -4.78 4.92 -1.89
C SER A 365 -6.11 5.48 -2.40
N THR A 366 -6.13 6.04 -3.62
CA THR A 366 -7.34 6.55 -4.29
C THR A 366 -7.91 5.53 -5.28
N PHE A 367 -7.05 4.70 -5.90
CA PHE A 367 -7.38 3.75 -6.95
C PHE A 367 -6.77 2.35 -6.65
N PRO A 368 -7.36 1.57 -5.74
CA PRO A 368 -6.81 0.27 -5.32
C PRO A 368 -6.52 -0.68 -6.48
N GLY A 369 -5.39 -1.39 -6.41
CA GLY A 369 -4.91 -2.27 -7.49
C GLY A 369 -4.20 -1.55 -8.64
N THR A 370 -4.09 -0.22 -8.58
CA THR A 370 -3.26 0.57 -9.51
C THR A 370 -2.18 1.36 -8.77
N GLY A 371 -1.11 1.70 -9.49
CA GLY A 371 0.04 2.39 -8.92
C GLY A 371 1.08 2.71 -9.99
N ASP A 372 2.34 2.74 -9.55
CA ASP A 372 3.55 2.98 -10.34
C ASP A 372 3.38 4.14 -11.34
N ALA A 373 2.77 5.24 -10.91
CA ALA A 373 2.20 6.28 -11.78
C ALA A 373 3.16 7.42 -12.16
N LEU A 374 4.30 7.56 -11.47
CA LEU A 374 5.20 8.72 -11.52
C LEU A 374 6.50 8.45 -12.31
N LEU A 375 7.38 9.46 -12.37
CA LEU A 375 8.63 9.40 -13.14
C LEU A 375 9.75 8.61 -12.44
N PHE A 376 9.67 8.44 -11.11
CA PHE A 376 10.65 7.74 -10.30
C PHE A 376 9.98 6.60 -9.51
N ASP A 377 10.69 5.47 -9.39
CA ASP A 377 10.22 4.33 -8.59
C ASP A 377 10.34 4.60 -7.07
N SER A 378 9.87 3.66 -6.26
CA SER A 378 9.97 3.70 -4.79
C SER A 378 11.41 3.77 -4.24
N ASN A 379 12.41 3.40 -5.05
CA ASN A 379 13.83 3.50 -4.75
C ASN A 379 14.45 4.81 -5.31
N LYS A 380 13.60 5.75 -5.73
CA LYS A 380 13.93 7.05 -6.33
C LYS A 380 14.80 6.93 -7.58
N LYS A 381 14.64 5.85 -8.35
CA LYS A 381 15.33 5.63 -9.64
C LYS A 381 14.45 6.07 -10.81
N PRO A 382 15.02 6.73 -11.83
CA PRO A 382 14.26 7.20 -12.99
C PRO A 382 13.73 6.03 -13.82
N LYS A 383 12.40 5.98 -13.99
CA LYS A 383 11.69 5.00 -14.81
C LYS A 383 11.80 5.34 -16.31
N PRO A 384 11.42 4.45 -17.25
CA PRO A 384 11.39 4.78 -18.68
C PRO A 384 10.64 6.08 -19.02
N ALA A 385 9.61 6.43 -18.24
CA ALA A 385 8.89 7.69 -18.37
C ALA A 385 9.76 8.95 -18.15
N TYR A 386 10.70 8.93 -17.19
CA TYR A 386 11.63 10.03 -16.94
C TYR A 386 12.43 10.37 -18.21
N TYR A 387 13.02 9.35 -18.84
CA TYR A 387 13.83 9.52 -20.04
C TYR A 387 12.98 9.99 -21.23
N ALA A 388 11.77 9.47 -21.40
CA ALA A 388 10.87 9.88 -22.47
C ALA A 388 10.39 11.34 -22.35
N VAL A 389 10.22 11.86 -21.13
CA VAL A 389 10.00 13.31 -20.90
C VAL A 389 11.27 14.11 -21.17
N ALA A 390 12.44 13.64 -20.70
CA ALA A 390 13.73 14.30 -20.94
C ALA A 390 14.08 14.39 -22.43
N ASP A 391 13.72 13.39 -23.25
CA ASP A 391 13.90 13.40 -24.70
C ASP A 391 12.93 14.33 -25.41
N ALA A 392 11.66 14.38 -25.00
CA ALA A 392 10.69 15.36 -25.50
C ALA A 392 11.16 16.81 -25.24
N LEU A 393 11.70 17.07 -24.05
CA LEU A 393 12.25 18.38 -23.68
C LEU A 393 13.59 18.69 -24.39
N ALA A 394 14.44 17.69 -24.62
CA ALA A 394 15.73 17.88 -25.30
C ALA A 394 15.60 18.03 -26.83
N ALA A 395 14.54 17.51 -27.44
CA ALA A 395 14.32 17.56 -28.89
C ALA A 395 14.40 18.98 -29.47
N ALA A 396 15.01 19.12 -30.65
CA ALA A 396 15.01 20.38 -31.40
C ALA A 396 13.58 20.70 -31.86
N THR A 397 13.12 21.93 -31.64
CA THR A 397 11.77 22.37 -32.00
C THR A 397 11.67 22.58 -33.51
N VAL A 398 11.18 21.57 -34.23
CA VAL A 398 10.84 21.66 -35.66
C VAL A 398 9.61 22.57 -35.81
N GLN A 399 9.84 23.82 -36.21
CA GLN A 399 8.80 24.85 -36.23
C GLN A 399 7.94 24.77 -37.49
N ALA A 400 6.71 24.28 -37.35
CA ALA A 400 5.82 23.96 -38.47
C ALA A 400 5.05 25.17 -39.05
N LEU A 401 5.72 25.93 -39.93
CA LEU A 401 5.15 26.69 -41.06
C LEU A 401 4.13 27.83 -40.78
N PRO A 402 3.94 28.69 -41.79
CA PRO A 402 2.59 28.88 -42.34
C PRO A 402 2.53 28.61 -43.87
N PRO A 403 1.36 28.26 -44.42
CA PRO A 403 1.21 27.98 -45.85
C PRO A 403 1.11 29.27 -46.69
N GLY A 404 1.80 29.31 -47.83
CA GLY A 404 1.70 30.39 -48.81
C GLY A 404 2.02 29.90 -50.22
N CYS A 405 1.02 29.90 -51.10
CA CYS A 405 1.22 29.59 -52.52
C CYS A 405 1.69 30.86 -53.25
N GLY A 406 2.83 30.78 -53.95
CA GLY A 406 3.39 31.91 -54.69
C GLY A 406 4.34 31.44 -55.79
N THR A 407 4.11 31.90 -57.02
CA THR A 407 4.87 31.51 -58.22
C THR A 407 6.15 32.35 -58.40
N GLY A 408 7.26 31.73 -58.79
CA GLY A 408 8.51 32.47 -59.05
C GLY A 408 9.70 31.62 -59.51
N SER A 409 9.95 31.66 -60.82
CA SER A 409 11.12 31.14 -61.57
C SER A 409 12.50 31.21 -60.87
N GLY A 410 13.31 30.13 -60.95
CA GLY A 410 14.74 30.15 -60.58
C GLY A 410 15.49 28.81 -60.66
N MET A 411 16.04 28.47 -61.85
CA MET A 411 17.03 27.40 -62.08
C MET A 411 18.48 27.93 -61.89
N PRO A 412 19.56 27.12 -61.97
CA PRO A 412 19.78 25.74 -61.46
C PRO A 412 21.20 25.51 -60.86
N ILE A 413 21.45 24.41 -60.13
CA ILE A 413 22.79 23.74 -60.09
C ILE A 413 22.63 22.19 -60.08
N PHE A 414 23.55 21.52 -60.78
CA PHE A 414 23.78 20.08 -60.96
C PHE A 414 23.91 19.26 -59.64
N GLY A 415 23.74 17.93 -59.61
CA GLY A 415 23.35 16.96 -60.66
C GLY A 415 23.67 15.48 -60.32
N CYS A 416 23.50 14.58 -61.31
CA CYS A 416 23.91 13.15 -61.38
C CYS A 416 23.02 12.03 -60.76
N PHE A 417 22.41 11.23 -61.67
CA PHE A 417 22.23 9.75 -61.76
C PHE A 417 22.01 8.87 -60.49
N ALA A 418 21.03 7.94 -60.39
CA ALA A 418 20.59 6.81 -61.27
C ALA A 418 21.55 5.57 -61.23
N LEU A 419 21.14 4.29 -61.34
CA LEU A 419 19.84 3.65 -61.66
C LEU A 419 19.71 2.21 -61.03
N SER A 420 18.52 1.63 -61.14
CA SER A 420 17.92 0.34 -60.69
C SER A 420 18.60 -1.06 -60.85
N ALA A 421 18.36 -1.92 -59.83
CA ALA A 421 17.74 -3.29 -59.84
C ALA A 421 18.37 -4.57 -60.49
N LEU A 422 18.08 -5.75 -59.88
CA LEU A 422 17.65 -7.09 -60.43
C LEU A 422 18.28 -8.39 -59.83
N CYS A 423 17.41 -9.40 -59.59
CA CYS A 423 17.57 -10.89 -59.59
C CYS A 423 18.38 -11.71 -58.52
N GLY A 424 17.89 -12.94 -58.25
CA GLY A 424 18.57 -14.11 -57.61
C GLY A 424 18.69 -15.29 -58.62
N PRO A 425 18.56 -16.62 -58.29
CA PRO A 425 18.25 -17.33 -57.01
C PRO A 425 19.01 -18.71 -56.80
N THR A 426 18.47 -19.66 -55.98
CA THR A 426 18.70 -21.16 -55.93
C THR A 426 20.06 -21.76 -55.45
N ASN A 427 20.24 -23.03 -54.98
CA ASN A 427 19.43 -24.07 -54.27
C ASN A 427 20.29 -25.28 -53.76
N ALA A 428 19.91 -25.95 -52.64
CA ALA A 428 20.01 -27.42 -52.33
C ALA A 428 21.43 -28.12 -52.23
N GLN A 429 21.71 -29.36 -51.74
CA GLN A 429 21.01 -30.45 -50.95
C GLN A 429 21.95 -31.64 -50.50
N LEU A 430 21.54 -32.47 -49.50
CA LEU A 430 21.82 -33.95 -49.29
C LEU A 430 23.27 -34.45 -48.92
N ASP A 431 23.59 -35.76 -48.69
CA ASP A 431 23.14 -36.84 -47.73
C ASP A 431 24.08 -38.12 -47.87
N ILE A 432 24.16 -39.28 -47.14
CA ILE A 432 23.44 -40.10 -46.11
C ILE A 432 24.50 -40.68 -45.04
N SER A 433 24.50 -41.75 -44.18
CA SER A 433 23.62 -42.91 -43.76
C SER A 433 23.70 -43.46 -42.26
N HIS A 434 24.48 -44.52 -41.85
CA HIS A 434 24.20 -45.49 -40.70
C HIS A 434 25.28 -46.21 -39.73
N ALA A 435 24.83 -46.65 -38.52
CA ALA A 435 25.13 -47.97 -37.83
C ALA A 435 26.51 -48.31 -37.15
N HIS A 436 26.74 -49.38 -36.32
CA HIS A 436 25.96 -50.06 -35.23
C HIS A 436 26.81 -51.05 -34.33
N VAL A 437 26.22 -51.49 -33.17
CA VAL A 437 26.51 -52.68 -32.29
C VAL A 437 27.52 -52.57 -31.10
N SER A 438 27.20 -53.20 -29.94
CA SER A 438 27.91 -53.22 -28.62
C SER A 438 28.65 -54.55 -28.30
N GLY A 439 29.32 -54.87 -27.17
CA GLY A 439 29.49 -54.34 -25.78
C GLY A 439 30.30 -55.38 -24.93
N ALA A 440 30.42 -55.44 -23.58
CA ALA A 440 30.03 -54.58 -22.44
C ALA A 440 30.68 -55.07 -21.08
N PHE A 441 30.66 -54.23 -20.03
CA PHE A 441 30.88 -54.42 -18.56
C PHE A 441 32.07 -55.21 -17.92
N LYS A 442 32.88 -54.48 -17.11
CA LYS A 442 33.53 -54.90 -15.84
C LYS A 442 33.96 -53.65 -15.02
N ALA A 443 34.35 -53.79 -13.75
CA ALA A 443 34.67 -52.67 -12.84
C ALA A 443 35.75 -53.05 -11.78
N PRO A 444 36.20 -52.14 -10.88
CA PRO A 444 36.89 -50.87 -11.17
C PRO A 444 38.32 -50.82 -10.54
N ARG A 445 39.11 -49.77 -10.84
CA ARG A 445 40.46 -49.52 -10.25
C ARG A 445 40.65 -48.05 -9.87
N LYS A 446 41.71 -47.75 -9.10
CA LYS A 446 42.12 -46.38 -8.72
C LYS A 446 43.09 -45.74 -9.74
N ALA A 447 42.96 -44.42 -9.85
CA ALA A 447 43.96 -43.39 -10.20
C ALA A 447 44.00 -42.84 -11.64
N ARG A 448 44.26 -41.53 -11.70
CA ARG A 448 44.46 -40.62 -12.86
C ARG A 448 43.20 -40.25 -13.65
N THR A 449 43.35 -39.24 -14.51
CA THR A 449 42.26 -38.35 -14.97
C THR A 449 41.78 -38.70 -16.38
N PRO A 450 40.47 -38.54 -16.70
CA PRO A 450 39.87 -39.10 -17.92
C PRO A 450 40.44 -38.63 -19.26
N ASP A 451 41.13 -37.48 -19.31
CA ASP A 451 41.86 -37.02 -20.50
C ASP A 451 42.87 -38.08 -21.00
N GLU A 452 43.43 -38.89 -20.10
CA GLU A 452 44.36 -39.97 -20.44
C GLU A 452 43.65 -41.25 -20.95
N GLU A 453 42.36 -41.50 -20.63
CA GLU A 453 41.64 -42.69 -21.12
C GLU A 453 41.10 -42.52 -22.55
N PHE A 454 40.77 -41.29 -22.98
CA PHE A 454 40.29 -41.04 -24.34
C PHE A 454 41.39 -41.28 -25.39
N PHE A 455 42.63 -40.85 -25.10
CA PHE A 455 43.79 -41.07 -25.97
C PHE A 455 44.19 -42.55 -26.10
N VAL A 456 43.91 -43.38 -25.09
CA VAL A 456 44.29 -44.81 -25.08
C VAL A 456 43.25 -45.68 -25.79
N THR A 457 41.98 -45.25 -25.87
CA THR A 457 40.90 -46.02 -26.49
C THR A 457 40.70 -45.69 -27.98
N PHE A 458 41.04 -44.47 -28.42
CA PHE A 458 41.03 -44.05 -29.84
C PHE A 458 42.42 -43.67 -30.37
N GLY A 459 43.45 -44.43 -29.99
CA GLY A 459 44.74 -44.38 -30.68
C GLY A 459 44.60 -44.81 -32.13
N TRP A 460 44.66 -43.85 -33.07
CA TRP A 460 44.59 -44.09 -34.52
C TRP A 460 45.64 -45.13 -34.98
N PRO A 461 45.23 -46.32 -35.45
CA PRO A 461 46.14 -47.28 -36.06
C PRO A 461 46.40 -46.82 -37.50
N ALA A 462 47.57 -46.24 -37.76
CA ALA A 462 47.96 -45.85 -39.10
C ALA A 462 48.07 -47.11 -40.00
N GLY A 463 47.11 -47.29 -40.91
CA GLY A 463 47.12 -48.37 -41.91
C GLY A 463 45.91 -49.31 -41.97
N LEU A 464 44.77 -49.01 -41.33
CA LEU A 464 43.54 -49.80 -41.54
C LEU A 464 42.79 -49.39 -42.83
N PRO A 465 42.08 -50.32 -43.51
CA PRO A 465 41.36 -50.02 -44.75
C PRO A 465 40.18 -49.05 -44.58
N PHE A 466 39.90 -48.29 -45.63
CA PHE A 466 38.94 -47.19 -45.70
C PHE A 466 37.51 -47.52 -45.23
N GLU A 467 37.08 -48.78 -45.36
CA GLU A 467 35.72 -49.24 -45.06
C GLU A 467 35.35 -49.12 -43.55
N VAL A 468 36.34 -49.10 -42.65
CA VAL A 468 36.11 -48.90 -41.21
C VAL A 468 35.74 -47.44 -40.88
N HIS A 469 36.19 -46.47 -41.69
CA HIS A 469 35.88 -45.06 -41.47
C HIS A 469 34.45 -44.66 -41.84
N GLN A 470 33.77 -45.44 -42.70
CA GLN A 470 32.36 -45.23 -42.97
C GLN A 470 31.56 -45.32 -41.67
N HIS A 471 31.50 -46.49 -41.03
CA HIS A 471 30.65 -46.75 -39.85
C HIS A 471 30.69 -45.67 -38.75
N GLN A 472 31.81 -44.97 -38.54
CA GLN A 472 31.87 -43.87 -37.56
C GLN A 472 31.13 -42.59 -38.01
N ILE A 473 31.37 -42.12 -39.24
CA ILE A 473 30.63 -40.98 -39.85
C ILE A 473 29.12 -41.31 -39.91
N GLU A 474 28.87 -42.54 -40.33
CA GLU A 474 27.61 -43.20 -40.66
C GLU A 474 26.78 -43.38 -39.35
N HIS A 475 27.42 -43.61 -38.19
CA HIS A 475 26.81 -43.57 -36.84
C HIS A 475 26.57 -42.14 -36.31
N ILE A 476 27.58 -41.25 -36.39
CA ILE A 476 27.48 -39.84 -35.95
C ILE A 476 26.26 -39.15 -36.57
N ARG A 477 26.02 -39.42 -37.86
CA ARG A 477 24.90 -38.85 -38.60
C ARG A 477 23.52 -39.36 -38.13
N SER A 478 23.44 -40.55 -37.54
CA SER A 478 22.19 -41.04 -36.91
C SER A 478 21.89 -40.27 -35.62
N CYS A 479 22.90 -40.13 -34.73
CA CYS A 479 22.73 -39.43 -33.45
C CYS A 479 22.39 -37.94 -33.63
N ALA A 480 22.92 -37.29 -34.68
CA ALA A 480 22.60 -35.91 -35.01
C ALA A 480 21.10 -35.72 -35.38
N VAL A 481 20.47 -36.71 -36.01
CA VAL A 481 19.04 -36.67 -36.38
C VAL A 481 18.15 -36.93 -35.16
N GLU A 482 18.52 -37.86 -34.27
CA GLU A 482 17.77 -38.08 -33.01
C GLU A 482 17.87 -36.86 -32.08
N LEU A 483 19.04 -36.21 -31.97
CA LEU A 483 19.17 -34.94 -31.23
C LEU A 483 18.28 -33.84 -31.83
N TYR A 484 18.22 -33.74 -33.16
CA TYR A 484 17.42 -32.76 -33.88
C TYR A 484 15.92 -32.94 -33.60
N ASP A 485 15.41 -34.17 -33.65
CA ASP A 485 13.99 -34.48 -33.43
C ASP A 485 13.56 -34.29 -31.97
N VAL A 486 14.45 -34.54 -31.00
CA VAL A 486 14.21 -34.23 -29.57
C VAL A 486 14.24 -32.71 -29.34
N THR A 487 15.23 -32.01 -29.89
CA THR A 487 15.35 -30.54 -29.80
C THR A 487 14.12 -29.83 -30.39
N LEU A 488 13.55 -30.36 -31.48
CA LEU A 488 12.35 -29.83 -32.12
C LEU A 488 11.08 -29.96 -31.29
N ARG A 489 10.98 -30.94 -30.39
CA ARG A 489 9.78 -31.17 -29.56
C ARG A 489 9.82 -30.43 -28.23
N GLU A 490 10.97 -30.39 -27.57
CA GLU A 490 11.10 -29.89 -26.20
C GLU A 490 11.46 -28.40 -26.11
N LEU A 491 12.18 -27.82 -27.08
CA LEU A 491 12.91 -26.55 -26.88
C LEU A 491 12.36 -25.30 -27.61
N GLY A 492 11.21 -25.38 -28.27
CA GLY A 492 10.34 -24.21 -28.52
C GLY A 492 10.96 -22.95 -29.16
N GLY A 493 12.05 -23.07 -29.93
CA GLY A 493 12.75 -21.94 -30.56
C GLY A 493 13.83 -21.26 -29.70
N ALA A 494 14.22 -21.82 -28.55
CA ALA A 494 15.17 -21.21 -27.61
C ALA A 494 16.68 -21.34 -27.98
N VAL A 495 17.02 -21.68 -29.23
CA VAL A 495 18.42 -21.89 -29.68
C VAL A 495 18.71 -20.99 -30.88
N ASP A 496 19.91 -20.39 -30.96
CA ASP A 496 20.30 -19.63 -32.16
C ASP A 496 20.45 -20.57 -33.38
N TRP A 497 19.41 -20.56 -34.20
CA TRP A 497 19.32 -21.31 -35.45
C TRP A 497 20.50 -21.04 -36.40
N ARG A 498 21.19 -19.89 -36.28
CA ARG A 498 22.37 -19.58 -37.10
C ARG A 498 23.53 -20.51 -36.77
N TYR A 499 23.72 -20.90 -35.50
CA TYR A 499 24.84 -21.75 -35.08
C TYR A 499 24.64 -23.20 -35.53
N ILE A 500 23.44 -23.76 -35.34
CA ILE A 500 23.10 -25.11 -35.82
C ILE A 500 23.20 -25.18 -37.35
N ASN A 501 22.71 -24.17 -38.09
CA ASN A 501 22.87 -24.13 -39.54
C ASN A 501 24.33 -23.96 -39.99
N LYS A 502 25.22 -23.40 -39.14
CA LYS A 502 26.66 -23.30 -39.43
C LYS A 502 27.36 -24.66 -39.29
N ILE A 503 27.08 -25.40 -38.21
CA ILE A 503 27.57 -26.77 -38.01
C ILE A 503 27.06 -27.69 -39.13
N ARG A 504 25.77 -27.57 -39.50
CA ARG A 504 25.20 -28.38 -40.60
C ARG A 504 25.94 -28.13 -41.92
N ARG A 505 26.27 -26.87 -42.25
CA ARG A 505 27.05 -26.52 -43.44
C ARG A 505 28.45 -27.12 -43.43
N PHE A 506 29.19 -27.07 -42.32
CA PHE A 506 30.51 -27.72 -42.27
C PHE A 506 30.41 -29.25 -42.52
N ALA A 507 29.38 -29.91 -41.97
CA ALA A 507 29.13 -31.32 -42.24
C ALA A 507 28.71 -31.59 -43.71
N GLU A 508 27.87 -30.73 -44.29
CA GLU A 508 27.47 -30.77 -45.71
C GLU A 508 28.69 -30.56 -46.65
N ASP A 509 29.56 -29.60 -46.34
CA ASP A 509 30.76 -29.28 -47.12
C ASP A 509 31.82 -30.40 -47.05
N TRP A 510 32.03 -31.01 -45.87
CA TRP A 510 32.96 -32.14 -45.72
C TRP A 510 32.44 -33.41 -46.42
N ALA A 511 31.12 -33.63 -46.46
CA ALA A 511 30.52 -34.80 -47.13
C ALA A 511 30.72 -34.78 -48.66
N GLN A 512 31.01 -33.63 -49.26
CA GLN A 512 31.30 -33.50 -50.70
C GLN A 512 32.78 -33.71 -51.06
N LEU A 513 33.69 -33.89 -50.09
CA LEU A 513 35.12 -34.09 -50.34
C LEU A 513 35.41 -35.51 -50.84
N ASN A 514 36.06 -35.64 -51.99
CA ASN A 514 36.51 -36.95 -52.47
C ASN A 514 37.73 -37.47 -51.67
N ARG A 515 38.03 -38.78 -51.80
CA ARG A 515 39.12 -39.48 -51.08
C ARG A 515 40.46 -38.73 -51.02
N MET A 516 40.86 -38.06 -52.10
CA MET A 516 42.13 -37.32 -52.15
C MET A 516 42.02 -35.93 -51.49
N GLN A 517 40.88 -35.25 -51.67
CA GLN A 517 40.63 -33.94 -51.08
C GLN A 517 40.52 -33.99 -49.56
N ALA A 518 39.84 -35.02 -49.03
CA ALA A 518 39.72 -35.24 -47.59
C ALA A 518 41.10 -35.47 -46.93
N TYR A 519 41.95 -36.29 -47.56
CA TYR A 519 43.32 -36.56 -47.08
C TYR A 519 44.19 -35.29 -47.07
N LEU A 520 44.12 -34.48 -48.13
CA LEU A 520 44.90 -33.23 -48.22
C LEU A 520 44.45 -32.13 -47.24
N ARG A 521 43.23 -32.23 -46.65
CA ARG A 521 42.69 -31.28 -45.67
C ARG A 521 42.53 -31.84 -44.26
N GLU A 522 43.05 -33.04 -44.00
CA GLU A 522 42.92 -33.78 -42.73
C GLU A 522 43.25 -32.93 -41.50
N ARG A 523 44.29 -32.10 -41.58
CA ARG A 523 44.72 -31.21 -40.49
C ARG A 523 43.75 -30.06 -40.21
N ASP A 524 43.17 -29.46 -41.26
CA ASP A 524 42.21 -28.36 -41.14
C ASP A 524 40.92 -28.87 -40.47
N ILE A 525 40.38 -29.97 -41.00
CA ILE A 525 39.16 -30.63 -40.55
C ILE A 525 39.31 -31.02 -39.07
N LYS A 526 40.46 -31.57 -38.67
CA LYS A 526 40.74 -31.93 -37.27
C LYS A 526 40.80 -30.70 -36.34
N GLY A 527 41.21 -29.54 -36.85
CA GLY A 527 41.13 -28.27 -36.13
C GLY A 527 39.69 -27.80 -35.95
N GLU A 528 38.93 -27.70 -37.05
CA GLU A 528 37.53 -27.25 -37.06
C GLU A 528 36.63 -28.16 -36.18
N VAL A 529 36.80 -29.48 -36.25
CA VAL A 529 36.11 -30.44 -35.35
C VAL A 529 36.40 -30.13 -33.88
N THR A 530 37.66 -29.85 -33.53
CA THR A 530 38.06 -29.61 -32.13
C THR A 530 37.42 -28.32 -31.59
N GLU A 531 37.46 -27.24 -32.36
CA GLU A 531 36.83 -25.97 -32.00
C GLU A 531 35.31 -26.11 -31.79
N GLN A 532 34.61 -26.74 -32.73
CA GLN A 532 33.16 -26.95 -32.63
C GLN A 532 32.78 -27.89 -31.47
N HIS A 533 33.60 -28.91 -31.19
CA HIS A 533 33.38 -29.80 -30.06
C HIS A 533 33.55 -29.08 -28.71
N THR A 534 34.54 -28.20 -28.57
CA THR A 534 34.72 -27.37 -27.35
C THR A 534 33.51 -26.45 -27.11
N HIS A 535 32.97 -25.80 -28.15
CA HIS A 535 31.75 -24.99 -28.03
C HIS A 535 30.51 -25.81 -27.67
N LEU A 536 30.34 -27.00 -28.27
CA LEU A 536 29.25 -27.92 -27.91
C LEU A 536 29.37 -28.44 -26.47
N TYR A 537 30.58 -28.66 -25.97
CA TYR A 537 30.80 -29.07 -24.57
C TYR A 537 30.44 -27.96 -23.57
N GLY A 538 30.74 -26.69 -23.90
CA GLY A 538 30.30 -25.54 -23.11
C GLY A 538 28.78 -25.43 -23.06
N PHE A 539 28.12 -25.43 -24.22
CA PHE A 539 26.65 -25.39 -24.30
C PHE A 539 25.98 -26.58 -23.60
N GLY A 540 26.56 -27.77 -23.74
CA GLY A 540 26.09 -28.98 -23.06
C GLY A 540 26.22 -28.91 -21.54
N LYS A 541 27.28 -28.27 -21.01
CA LYS A 541 27.43 -28.03 -19.57
C LYS A 541 26.36 -27.08 -19.05
N ASP A 542 26.18 -25.91 -19.69
CA ASP A 542 25.21 -24.91 -19.26
C ASP A 542 23.77 -25.44 -19.36
N PHE A 543 23.49 -26.27 -20.37
CA PHE A 543 22.21 -26.94 -20.54
C PHE A 543 22.00 -28.08 -19.53
N GLN A 544 23.05 -28.83 -19.16
CA GLN A 544 22.99 -29.82 -18.09
C GLN A 544 22.77 -29.16 -16.73
N GLU A 545 23.41 -28.02 -16.44
CA GLU A 545 23.16 -27.24 -15.22
C GLU A 545 21.72 -26.69 -15.19
N LEU A 546 21.16 -26.27 -16.33
CA LEU A 546 19.74 -25.88 -16.44
C LEU A 546 18.77 -27.06 -16.27
N ILE A 547 19.05 -28.22 -16.87
CA ILE A 547 18.23 -29.42 -16.68
C ILE A 547 18.34 -29.95 -15.25
N ASP A 548 19.52 -29.98 -14.65
CA ASP A 548 19.65 -30.40 -13.26
C ASP A 548 19.08 -29.37 -12.30
N LEU A 549 19.12 -28.05 -12.56
CA LEU A 549 18.41 -27.06 -11.76
C LEU A 549 16.88 -27.17 -11.94
N GLY A 550 16.40 -27.43 -13.16
CA GLY A 550 14.97 -27.64 -13.46
C GLY A 550 14.43 -28.95 -12.89
N ALA A 551 15.20 -30.03 -12.99
CA ALA A 551 14.88 -31.33 -12.40
C ALA A 551 15.17 -31.36 -10.90
N TRP A 552 16.08 -30.55 -10.37
CA TRP A 552 16.21 -30.29 -8.94
C TRP A 552 14.99 -29.51 -8.46
N ASN A 553 14.57 -28.42 -9.10
CA ASN A 553 13.31 -27.73 -8.77
C ASN A 553 12.09 -28.67 -8.89
N ALA A 554 12.00 -29.52 -9.92
CA ALA A 554 10.89 -30.46 -10.07
C ALA A 554 10.99 -31.70 -9.16
N ARG A 555 12.15 -31.98 -8.55
CA ARG A 555 12.32 -32.96 -7.46
C ARG A 555 12.18 -32.31 -6.09
N TYR A 556 12.54 -31.04 -5.95
CA TYR A 556 12.43 -30.21 -4.76
C TYR A 556 10.98 -29.82 -4.54
N GLU A 557 10.23 -29.35 -5.53
CA GLU A 557 8.78 -29.11 -5.40
C GLU A 557 7.98 -30.41 -5.18
N ARG A 558 8.44 -31.57 -5.69
CA ARG A 558 7.82 -32.87 -5.37
C ARG A 558 8.23 -33.40 -4.00
N ALA A 559 9.48 -33.23 -3.57
CA ALA A 559 9.93 -33.50 -2.21
C ALA A 559 9.19 -32.58 -1.25
N ARG A 560 9.30 -31.25 -1.39
CA ARG A 560 8.53 -30.21 -0.72
C ARG A 560 7.03 -30.45 -0.71
N ALA A 561 6.40 -30.99 -1.75
CA ALA A 561 4.97 -31.35 -1.71
C ALA A 561 4.70 -32.61 -0.86
N LEU A 562 5.57 -33.61 -0.92
CA LEU A 562 5.52 -34.82 -0.06
C LEU A 562 5.91 -34.51 1.39
N ASP A 563 6.85 -33.59 1.60
CA ASP A 563 7.32 -33.05 2.87
C ASP A 563 6.28 -32.08 3.43
N LEU A 564 5.56 -31.30 2.61
CA LEU A 564 4.38 -30.56 3.06
C LEU A 564 3.25 -31.51 3.44
N ALA A 565 2.98 -32.58 2.67
CA ALA A 565 1.98 -33.57 3.05
C ALA A 565 2.38 -34.33 4.32
N ALA A 566 3.67 -34.63 4.49
CA ALA A 566 4.22 -35.19 5.72
C ALA A 566 4.17 -34.17 6.87
N LEU A 567 4.40 -32.87 6.63
CA LEU A 567 4.20 -31.79 7.61
C LEU A 567 2.71 -31.60 7.93
N GLU A 568 1.78 -31.74 6.98
CA GLU A 568 0.34 -31.65 7.26
C GLU A 568 -0.11 -32.77 8.19
N VAL A 569 0.35 -34.01 7.94
CA VAL A 569 0.09 -35.17 8.80
C VAL A 569 0.82 -35.04 10.15
N THR A 570 2.10 -34.66 10.15
CA THR A 570 2.93 -34.62 11.37
C THR A 570 2.64 -33.38 12.22
N LEU A 571 2.37 -32.20 11.65
CA LEU A 571 2.03 -30.97 12.41
C LEU A 571 0.62 -31.01 13.02
N GLY A 572 -0.31 -31.76 12.43
CA GLY A 572 -1.58 -32.15 13.10
C GLY A 572 -1.40 -33.06 14.32
N ILE A 573 -0.17 -33.56 14.57
CA ILE A 573 0.22 -34.38 15.72
C ILE A 573 1.15 -33.58 16.66
N ILE A 574 2.17 -32.91 16.13
CA ILE A 574 3.19 -32.09 16.82
C ILE A 574 2.58 -30.91 17.60
N CYS A 575 1.49 -30.29 17.13
CA CYS A 575 0.86 -29.17 17.87
C CYS A 575 0.18 -29.59 19.21
N LYS A 576 0.46 -30.80 19.73
CA LYS A 576 -0.12 -31.36 20.96
C LYS A 576 0.86 -31.45 22.14
N THR A 577 2.18 -31.36 21.92
CA THR A 577 3.16 -31.45 23.01
C THR A 577 3.78 -30.09 23.38
N PRO A 578 4.23 -29.91 24.64
CA PRO A 578 4.96 -28.71 25.02
C PRO A 578 6.33 -28.52 24.37
N GLU A 579 7.01 -29.61 24.03
CA GLU A 579 8.38 -29.61 23.52
C GLU A 579 8.42 -29.18 22.04
N ASP A 580 7.47 -29.69 21.26
CA ASP A 580 7.31 -29.43 19.83
C ASP A 580 7.14 -27.93 19.51
N LEU A 581 6.26 -27.25 20.24
CA LEU A 581 5.97 -25.83 20.03
C LEU A 581 7.10 -24.90 20.51
N ASP A 582 8.07 -25.41 21.27
CA ASP A 582 9.28 -24.69 21.67
C ASP A 582 10.41 -24.80 20.63
N VAL A 583 10.28 -25.67 19.62
CA VAL A 583 11.08 -25.65 18.39
C VAL A 583 10.63 -24.48 17.51
N LEU A 584 9.31 -24.35 17.26
CA LEU A 584 8.72 -23.25 16.48
C LEU A 584 9.02 -21.84 17.01
N LYS A 585 9.45 -21.71 18.27
CA LYS A 585 9.89 -20.45 18.88
C LYS A 585 11.36 -20.09 18.56
N ARG A 586 12.15 -21.04 18.04
CA ARG A 586 13.57 -20.89 17.68
C ARG A 586 13.79 -20.76 16.17
N GLU A 587 12.78 -21.13 15.39
CA GLU A 587 12.74 -20.99 13.93
C GLU A 587 12.44 -19.55 13.48
N ASP A 588 12.60 -19.29 12.18
CA ASP A 588 12.44 -17.97 11.55
C ASP A 588 11.01 -17.39 11.74
N LYS A 589 10.94 -16.07 12.03
CA LYS A 589 9.70 -15.28 12.08
C LYS A 589 8.82 -15.48 10.84
N LEU A 590 9.45 -15.53 9.65
CA LEU A 590 8.76 -15.75 8.37
C LEU A 590 8.10 -17.13 8.28
N LEU A 591 8.73 -18.17 8.86
CA LEU A 591 8.16 -19.52 8.88
C LEU A 591 6.93 -19.60 9.78
N VAL A 592 6.98 -18.97 10.96
CA VAL A 592 5.83 -18.90 11.86
C VAL A 592 4.68 -18.09 11.24
N GLN A 593 4.98 -16.92 10.65
CA GLN A 593 3.98 -16.10 9.96
C GLN A 593 3.33 -16.86 8.79
N TRP A 594 4.12 -17.57 7.97
CA TRP A 594 3.60 -18.41 6.88
C TRP A 594 2.68 -19.51 7.40
N PHE A 595 3.06 -20.19 8.49
CA PHE A 595 2.26 -21.27 9.08
C PHE A 595 0.94 -20.75 9.67
N MET A 596 0.97 -19.62 10.36
CA MET A 596 -0.23 -18.94 10.87
C MET A 596 -1.18 -18.55 9.72
N GLN A 597 -0.64 -17.99 8.63
CA GLN A 597 -1.42 -17.68 7.41
C GLN A 597 -1.96 -18.95 6.73
N HIS A 598 -1.30 -20.10 6.87
CA HIS A 598 -1.79 -21.37 6.34
C HIS A 598 -2.95 -21.91 7.18
N LEU A 599 -2.85 -21.88 8.52
CA LEU A 599 -3.95 -22.25 9.42
C LEU A 599 -5.20 -21.39 9.17
N GLN A 600 -5.05 -20.07 9.06
CA GLN A 600 -6.17 -19.16 8.78
C GLN A 600 -6.87 -19.47 7.44
N ARG A 601 -6.10 -19.74 6.38
CA ARG A 601 -6.66 -20.21 5.10
C ARG A 601 -7.37 -21.57 5.23
N LYS A 602 -6.83 -22.53 5.99
CA LYS A 602 -7.51 -23.79 6.25
C LYS A 602 -8.83 -23.55 6.99
N ILE A 603 -8.88 -22.70 8.03
CA ILE A 603 -10.11 -22.31 8.75
C ILE A 603 -11.13 -21.75 7.76
N ALA A 604 -10.75 -20.79 6.90
CA ALA A 604 -11.65 -20.18 5.92
C ALA A 604 -12.22 -21.19 4.89
N THR A 605 -11.48 -22.26 4.56
CA THR A 605 -11.96 -23.35 3.69
C THR A 605 -12.69 -24.49 4.40
N THR A 606 -12.70 -24.52 5.73
CA THR A 606 -13.19 -25.64 6.54
C THR A 606 -14.62 -25.36 7.03
N PRO A 607 -15.57 -26.32 6.93
CA PRO A 607 -16.91 -26.16 7.49
C PRO A 607 -16.86 -25.81 8.98
N GLY A 608 -17.66 -24.82 9.42
CA GLY A 608 -17.54 -24.18 10.74
C GLY A 608 -17.43 -25.12 11.95
N HIS A 609 -18.11 -26.28 11.93
CA HIS A 609 -18.07 -27.29 13.00
C HIS A 609 -16.77 -28.12 13.07
N LEU A 610 -15.83 -27.91 12.14
CA LEU A 610 -14.50 -28.55 12.07
C LEU A 610 -13.36 -27.51 12.19
N THR A 611 -13.67 -26.25 12.44
CA THR A 611 -12.67 -25.16 12.52
C THR A 611 -11.94 -25.08 13.86
N GLU A 612 -12.57 -25.55 14.94
CA GLU A 612 -12.06 -25.47 16.31
C GLU A 612 -10.62 -26.01 16.50
N PRO A 613 -10.21 -27.16 15.91
CA PRO A 613 -8.83 -27.65 16.06
C PRO A 613 -7.79 -26.71 15.41
N TYR A 614 -8.12 -26.10 14.26
CA TYR A 614 -7.24 -25.18 13.55
C TYR A 614 -7.16 -23.82 14.26
N LEU A 615 -8.28 -23.32 14.78
CA LEU A 615 -8.30 -22.11 15.61
C LEU A 615 -7.53 -22.32 16.91
N SER A 616 -7.69 -23.48 17.57
CA SER A 616 -6.96 -23.86 18.77
C SER A 616 -5.44 -23.98 18.51
N ALA A 617 -5.02 -24.55 17.38
CA ALA A 617 -3.63 -24.59 16.96
C ALA A 617 -3.05 -23.19 16.68
N MET A 618 -3.80 -22.33 15.97
CA MET A 618 -3.39 -20.96 15.66
C MET A 618 -3.24 -20.12 16.93
N LEU A 619 -4.18 -20.24 17.87
CA LEU A 619 -4.07 -19.64 19.21
C LEU A 619 -2.91 -20.26 20.02
N GLY A 620 -2.65 -21.57 19.88
CA GLY A 620 -1.54 -22.28 20.53
C GLY A 620 -0.16 -21.78 20.10
N ILE A 621 0.01 -21.45 18.81
CA ILE A 621 1.26 -20.92 18.26
C ILE A 621 1.40 -19.43 18.60
N HIS A 622 0.32 -18.65 18.54
CA HIS A 622 0.31 -17.27 19.05
C HIS A 622 0.71 -17.22 20.54
N ARG A 623 0.16 -18.11 21.37
CA ARG A 623 0.45 -18.22 22.82
C ARG A 623 1.93 -18.38 23.17
N ARG A 624 2.74 -18.96 22.28
CA ARG A 624 4.17 -19.26 22.53
C ARG A 624 5.15 -18.35 21.80
N THR A 625 4.80 -17.94 20.58
CA THR A 625 5.66 -17.12 19.72
C THR A 625 5.34 -15.63 19.83
N ARG A 626 4.15 -15.26 20.32
CA ARG A 626 3.54 -13.91 20.30
C ARG A 626 3.32 -13.30 18.91
N TYR A 627 3.76 -13.94 17.83
CA TYR A 627 3.46 -13.50 16.47
C TYR A 627 1.96 -13.65 16.18
N LEU A 628 1.36 -12.61 15.59
CA LEU A 628 0.04 -12.68 15.00
C LEU A 628 0.12 -13.36 13.61
N PRO A 629 -1.00 -13.86 13.06
CA PRO A 629 -1.09 -14.10 11.63
C PRO A 629 -0.79 -12.79 10.85
N PRO A 630 -0.17 -12.87 9.66
CA PRO A 630 0.07 -11.68 8.84
C PRO A 630 -1.23 -11.01 8.34
N LEU A 631 -2.37 -11.70 8.44
CA LEU A 631 -3.71 -11.10 8.38
C LEU A 631 -4.10 -10.56 9.77
N SER A 632 -3.37 -9.56 10.24
CA SER A 632 -3.70 -8.79 11.45
C SER A 632 -4.80 -7.74 11.20
N ASP A 633 -5.10 -7.48 9.93
CA ASP A 633 -6.36 -6.91 9.46
C ASP A 633 -7.30 -8.05 9.08
N LEU A 634 -8.47 -8.11 9.73
CA LEU A 634 -9.51 -9.11 9.49
C LEU A 634 -10.51 -8.67 8.38
N ALA A 635 -10.11 -7.73 7.53
CA ALA A 635 -10.85 -7.34 6.33
C ALA A 635 -11.24 -8.56 5.48
N HIS A 636 -12.43 -8.50 4.89
CA HIS A 636 -13.08 -9.58 4.12
C HIS A 636 -13.44 -10.87 4.90
N GLU A 637 -12.87 -11.11 6.10
CA GLU A 637 -13.24 -12.25 6.96
C GLU A 637 -14.36 -11.92 7.98
N ILE A 638 -14.55 -10.63 8.29
CA ILE A 638 -15.56 -10.13 9.23
C ILE A 638 -16.85 -9.69 8.52
N SER A 639 -17.99 -10.12 9.05
CA SER A 639 -19.34 -9.68 8.65
C SER A 639 -20.08 -9.03 9.82
N LYS A 640 -20.48 -7.77 9.70
CA LYS A 640 -21.23 -7.04 10.73
C LYS A 640 -22.70 -7.48 10.72
N ARG A 641 -23.23 -7.97 11.87
CA ARG A 641 -24.60 -8.51 11.97
C ARG A 641 -25.65 -7.46 12.28
N ASP A 642 -25.33 -6.49 13.14
CA ASP A 642 -26.31 -5.52 13.63
C ASP A 642 -26.36 -4.21 12.81
N THR A 643 -27.58 -3.71 12.58
CA THR A 643 -27.84 -2.38 11.99
C THR A 643 -27.63 -1.23 12.99
N PHE A 644 -27.63 -1.52 14.29
CA PHE A 644 -27.40 -0.59 15.38
C PHE A 644 -26.41 -1.21 16.39
N PRO A 645 -25.60 -0.44 17.12
CA PRO A 645 -24.71 -1.01 18.13
C PRO A 645 -25.51 -1.70 19.24
N PHE A 646 -25.06 -2.90 19.60
CA PHE A 646 -25.62 -3.72 20.69
C PHE A 646 -25.50 -3.03 22.04
N MET A 647 -24.40 -2.30 22.28
CA MET A 647 -24.20 -1.47 23.46
C MET A 647 -23.59 -0.12 23.05
N ARG A 648 -24.10 0.97 23.62
CA ARG A 648 -23.57 2.34 23.43
C ARG A 648 -22.90 2.83 24.71
N GLY A 649 -21.57 2.89 24.71
CA GLY A 649 -20.80 3.49 25.81
C GLY A 649 -20.73 5.01 25.71
N GLY A 650 -19.89 5.63 26.56
CA GLY A 650 -19.48 7.03 26.42
C GLY A 650 -18.45 7.21 25.31
N GLN A 651 -17.38 6.42 25.36
CA GLN A 651 -16.18 6.54 24.52
C GLN A 651 -16.16 5.54 23.33
N SER A 652 -16.91 4.44 23.42
CA SER A 652 -16.97 3.37 22.41
C SER A 652 -18.41 2.87 22.14
N ASP A 653 -18.61 2.21 21.00
CA ASP A 653 -19.85 1.49 20.63
C ASP A 653 -19.51 0.02 20.35
N ILE A 654 -20.25 -0.94 20.93
CA ILE A 654 -20.07 -2.38 20.68
C ILE A 654 -21.11 -2.87 19.67
N TRP A 655 -20.65 -3.60 18.65
CA TRP A 655 -21.50 -4.23 17.64
C TRP A 655 -21.25 -5.74 17.59
N ARG A 656 -22.24 -6.55 17.20
CA ARG A 656 -22.01 -7.98 16.93
C ARG A 656 -21.62 -8.19 15.48
N GLY A 657 -20.67 -9.08 15.27
CA GLY A 657 -20.25 -9.56 13.96
C GLY A 657 -20.12 -11.08 13.91
N THR A 658 -19.71 -11.57 12.75
CA THR A 658 -19.29 -12.95 12.52
C THR A 658 -17.90 -12.95 11.92
N TRP A 659 -16.98 -13.70 12.50
CA TRP A 659 -15.68 -14.02 11.92
C TRP A 659 -15.67 -15.50 11.54
N LEU A 660 -15.58 -15.80 10.24
CA LEU A 660 -15.52 -17.19 9.71
C LEU A 660 -16.64 -18.12 10.25
N GLY A 661 -17.80 -17.56 10.61
CA GLY A 661 -18.97 -18.26 11.18
C GLY A 661 -19.14 -18.13 12.70
N LEU A 662 -18.09 -17.77 13.45
CA LEU A 662 -18.09 -17.60 14.90
C LEU A 662 -18.57 -16.19 15.33
N PRO A 663 -19.29 -16.05 16.46
CA PRO A 663 -19.78 -14.75 16.93
C PRO A 663 -18.64 -13.92 17.56
N VAL A 664 -18.49 -12.67 17.09
CA VAL A 664 -17.44 -11.75 17.55
C VAL A 664 -18.02 -10.39 17.97
N ALA A 665 -17.41 -9.80 19.01
CA ALA A 665 -17.65 -8.43 19.40
C ALA A 665 -16.73 -7.50 18.61
N LEU A 666 -17.27 -6.37 18.17
CA LEU A 666 -16.58 -5.35 17.38
C LEU A 666 -16.67 -4.03 18.16
N LYS A 667 -15.62 -3.69 18.92
CA LYS A 667 -15.53 -2.46 19.74
C LYS A 667 -15.04 -1.31 18.87
N LEU A 668 -15.96 -0.40 18.52
CA LEU A 668 -15.70 0.82 17.76
C LEU A 668 -15.33 1.96 18.71
N VAL A 669 -14.11 2.50 18.61
CA VAL A 669 -13.68 3.66 19.41
C VAL A 669 -14.16 4.95 18.75
N ARG A 670 -15.15 5.64 19.33
CA ARG A 670 -15.86 6.74 18.66
C ARG A 670 -14.94 7.89 18.25
N THR A 671 -13.95 8.20 19.09
CA THR A 671 -12.98 9.29 18.93
C THR A 671 -12.00 9.07 17.77
N ILE A 672 -12.08 7.93 17.09
CA ILE A 672 -11.25 7.56 15.93
C ILE A 672 -12.09 7.45 14.65
N THR A 673 -13.43 7.46 14.76
CA THR A 673 -14.34 7.42 13.61
C THR A 673 -14.32 8.73 12.83
N ARG A 674 -14.71 8.67 11.55
CA ARG A 674 -14.75 9.82 10.61
C ARG A 674 -15.51 11.06 11.10
N ARG A 675 -16.36 10.94 12.14
CA ARG A 675 -17.07 12.05 12.78
C ARG A 675 -16.18 12.94 13.65
N SER A 676 -14.99 12.48 14.01
CA SER A 676 -13.99 13.20 14.82
C SER A 676 -12.94 13.96 13.99
N GLY A 677 -12.82 13.64 12.70
CA GLY A 677 -11.77 14.18 11.81
C GLY A 677 -10.43 13.42 11.84
N ALA A 678 -10.29 12.37 12.65
CA ALA A 678 -9.12 11.50 12.60
C ALA A 678 -9.13 10.61 11.34
N THR A 679 -7.99 10.51 10.65
CA THR A 679 -7.78 9.60 9.51
C THR A 679 -6.92 8.44 9.98
N VAL A 680 -7.40 7.19 9.85
CA VAL A 680 -6.57 6.01 10.14
C VAL A 680 -6.04 5.40 8.85
N ARG A 681 -4.75 5.64 8.58
CA ARG A 681 -3.92 4.84 7.68
C ARG A 681 -2.83 4.16 8.51
N GLY A 682 -2.47 2.92 8.18
CA GLY A 682 -1.28 2.25 8.71
C GLY A 682 -1.25 1.99 10.23
N ILE A 683 -2.10 1.09 10.72
CA ILE A 683 -1.85 0.43 12.01
C ILE A 683 -0.94 -0.78 11.73
N SER A 684 0.37 -0.54 11.66
CA SER A 684 1.33 -1.63 11.84
C SER A 684 1.37 -2.02 13.32
N LEU A 685 1.44 -3.33 13.59
CA LEU A 685 1.65 -3.91 14.93
C LEU A 685 3.02 -4.60 15.03
N ASP A 686 3.94 -4.39 14.08
CA ASP A 686 5.23 -5.08 14.07
C ASP A 686 6.18 -4.51 15.15
N PRO A 687 6.57 -5.30 16.17
CA PRO A 687 7.33 -4.84 17.34
C PRO A 687 8.84 -4.64 17.07
N GLU A 688 9.22 -4.48 15.80
CA GLU A 688 10.60 -4.31 15.33
C GLU A 688 10.78 -3.06 14.45
N SER A 689 9.74 -2.22 14.35
CA SER A 689 9.86 -0.85 13.82
C SER A 689 10.68 0.00 14.79
N LYS A 690 11.70 0.71 14.30
CA LYS A 690 12.73 1.38 15.13
C LYS A 690 12.39 2.85 15.45
N ASP A 691 11.11 3.19 15.46
CA ASP A 691 10.65 4.58 15.44
C ASP A 691 10.36 5.16 16.84
N ASP A 692 10.32 4.32 17.88
CA ASP A 692 9.95 4.67 19.27
C ASP A 692 11.04 5.42 20.08
N GLN A 693 11.87 6.29 19.45
CA GLN A 693 13.03 6.89 20.15
C GLN A 693 13.26 8.41 20.07
N ASP A 694 12.45 9.17 19.31
CA ASP A 694 12.48 10.65 19.30
C ASP A 694 11.05 11.25 19.28
N ASP A 695 10.20 10.86 20.25
CA ASP A 695 8.84 11.41 20.42
C ASP A 695 8.82 12.50 21.51
N ASN A 696 9.08 13.76 21.12
CA ASN A 696 8.84 14.93 21.97
C ASN A 696 8.21 16.09 21.19
N ASP A 697 7.16 16.68 21.77
CA ASP A 697 6.44 17.87 21.29
C ASP A 697 5.85 17.85 19.86
N THR A 698 4.79 17.06 19.64
CA THR A 698 3.74 17.41 18.65
C THR A 698 2.33 17.10 19.17
N VAL A 699 1.55 18.16 19.43
CA VAL A 699 0.16 18.07 19.92
C VAL A 699 -0.83 17.97 18.76
N CYS A 700 -1.17 16.74 18.37
CA CYS A 700 -2.25 16.48 17.43
C CYS A 700 -3.63 16.62 18.09
N PRO A 701 -4.58 17.43 17.55
CA PRO A 701 -5.96 17.43 18.03
C PRO A 701 -6.63 16.08 17.71
N GLY A 702 -6.76 15.22 18.73
CA GLY A 702 -7.18 13.82 18.60
C GLY A 702 -6.05 12.78 18.73
N GLY A 703 -4.80 13.21 18.92
CA GLY A 703 -3.63 12.32 19.04
C GLY A 703 -3.77 11.32 20.19
N ASP A 704 -4.32 11.75 21.32
CA ASP A 704 -4.46 10.91 22.52
C ASP A 704 -5.45 9.76 22.34
N ALA A 705 -6.44 9.91 21.45
CA ALA A 705 -7.35 8.82 21.10
C ALA A 705 -6.63 7.74 20.29
N VAL A 706 -5.86 8.13 19.27
CA VAL A 706 -5.10 7.18 18.43
C VAL A 706 -3.96 6.54 19.23
N ARG A 707 -3.29 7.29 20.11
CA ARG A 707 -2.33 6.75 21.09
C ARG A 707 -2.99 5.76 22.05
N ALA A 708 -4.14 6.12 22.65
CA ALA A 708 -4.86 5.23 23.56
C ALA A 708 -5.35 3.95 22.87
N PHE A 709 -5.85 4.01 21.63
CA PHE A 709 -6.23 2.83 20.86
C PHE A 709 -5.04 1.95 20.49
N LYS A 710 -3.93 2.54 19.99
CA LYS A 710 -2.71 1.77 19.69
C LYS A 710 -2.20 1.08 20.96
N ARG A 711 -2.23 1.78 22.11
CA ARG A 711 -1.83 1.24 23.41
C ARG A 711 -2.79 0.18 23.95
N GLU A 712 -4.11 0.35 23.80
CA GLU A 712 -5.09 -0.66 24.19
C GLU A 712 -4.87 -1.94 23.38
N ALA A 713 -4.77 -1.82 22.05
CA ALA A 713 -4.48 -2.94 21.16
C ALA A 713 -3.14 -3.61 21.50
N GLU A 714 -2.09 -2.84 21.75
CA GLU A 714 -0.75 -3.38 22.04
C GLU A 714 -0.67 -4.06 23.40
N ILE A 715 -1.21 -3.44 24.46
CA ILE A 715 -1.28 -4.08 25.78
C ILE A 715 -2.11 -5.36 25.66
N TRP A 716 -3.33 -5.27 25.12
CA TRP A 716 -4.28 -6.39 25.07
C TRP A 716 -3.79 -7.56 24.22
N ARG A 717 -3.09 -7.29 23.09
CA ARG A 717 -2.38 -8.29 22.28
C ARG A 717 -1.43 -9.16 23.09
N GLN A 718 -0.82 -8.63 24.14
CA GLN A 718 0.15 -9.37 24.94
C GLN A 718 -0.47 -10.10 26.16
N LEU A 719 -1.79 -9.99 26.38
CA LEU A 719 -2.48 -10.58 27.54
C LEU A 719 -3.19 -11.90 27.18
N MET A 720 -2.88 -12.96 27.91
CA MET A 720 -3.44 -14.30 27.71
C MET A 720 -3.56 -15.04 29.05
N HIS A 721 -4.77 -15.11 29.59
CA HIS A 721 -5.13 -15.83 30.82
C HIS A 721 -6.62 -16.17 30.80
N ASP A 722 -7.06 -17.27 31.43
CA ASP A 722 -8.48 -17.69 31.42
C ASP A 722 -9.43 -16.61 31.97
N ASN A 723 -8.94 -15.75 32.85
CA ASN A 723 -9.69 -14.64 33.44
C ASN A 723 -9.38 -13.27 32.83
N VAL A 724 -8.79 -13.24 31.63
CA VAL A 724 -8.64 -12.04 30.79
C VAL A 724 -9.33 -12.30 29.45
N HIS A 725 -10.09 -11.33 28.95
CA HIS A 725 -10.82 -11.47 27.71
C HIS A 725 -9.86 -11.64 26.53
N PRO A 726 -10.07 -12.59 25.60
CA PRO A 726 -9.20 -12.73 24.43
C PRO A 726 -9.31 -11.53 23.47
N PHE A 727 -8.18 -11.13 22.91
CA PHE A 727 -8.09 -10.28 21.71
C PHE A 727 -7.90 -11.16 20.47
N LEU A 728 -8.55 -10.83 19.35
CA LEU A 728 -8.44 -11.59 18.08
C LEU A 728 -7.72 -10.81 16.98
N GLY A 729 -7.79 -9.47 16.99
CA GLY A 729 -7.16 -8.64 15.98
C GLY A 729 -7.88 -7.30 15.78
N VAL A 730 -7.51 -6.61 14.70
CA VAL A 730 -8.15 -5.35 14.28
C VAL A 730 -8.97 -5.60 13.02
N TRP A 731 -10.10 -4.92 12.89
CA TRP A 731 -10.86 -4.85 11.65
C TRP A 731 -11.04 -3.40 11.24
N VAL A 732 -10.53 -3.05 10.05
CA VAL A 732 -10.77 -1.75 9.43
C VAL A 732 -11.89 -1.89 8.40
N ASN A 733 -12.90 -1.02 8.48
CA ASN A 733 -14.01 -1.03 7.53
C ASN A 733 -14.40 0.41 7.14
N MET A 734 -14.17 0.74 5.87
CA MET A 734 -14.21 2.11 5.34
C MET A 734 -13.24 3.02 6.10
N ASP A 735 -13.73 3.79 7.07
CA ASP A 735 -12.97 4.72 7.92
C ASP A 735 -13.17 4.42 9.43
N ASP A 736 -13.90 3.35 9.77
CA ASP A 736 -14.13 2.92 11.14
C ASP A 736 -13.15 1.79 11.51
N VAL A 737 -12.55 1.88 12.71
CA VAL A 737 -11.63 0.86 13.23
C VAL A 737 -12.26 0.16 14.44
N TYR A 738 -12.26 -1.17 14.41
CA TYR A 738 -12.85 -2.02 15.43
C TYR A 738 -11.77 -2.90 16.06
N LEU A 739 -11.70 -2.91 17.40
CA LEU A 739 -11.02 -4.00 18.14
C LEU A 739 -11.93 -5.22 18.10
N VAL A 740 -11.37 -6.38 17.72
CA VAL A 740 -12.13 -7.64 17.54
C VAL A 740 -11.80 -8.62 18.65
N SER A 741 -12.85 -9.17 19.26
CA SER A 741 -12.76 -10.16 20.33
C SER A 741 -13.91 -11.18 20.22
N PRO A 742 -13.91 -12.32 20.95
CA PRO A 742 -15.09 -13.17 21.04
C PRO A 742 -16.32 -12.38 21.52
N PHE A 743 -17.54 -12.77 21.11
CA PHE A 743 -18.76 -12.22 21.68
C PHE A 743 -19.23 -13.09 22.85
N MET A 744 -19.23 -12.53 24.06
CA MET A 744 -19.69 -13.23 25.26
C MET A 744 -21.21 -13.08 25.41
N GLU A 745 -21.99 -14.11 25.06
CA GLU A 745 -23.45 -14.02 24.99
C GLU A 745 -24.13 -13.72 26.35
N ARG A 746 -23.43 -14.01 27.45
CA ARG A 746 -23.92 -13.78 28.82
C ARG A 746 -23.74 -12.35 29.33
N GLY A 747 -23.07 -11.48 28.58
CA GLY A 747 -22.88 -10.07 28.92
C GLY A 747 -21.89 -9.82 30.06
N ASP A 748 -22.04 -8.66 30.71
CA ASP A 748 -21.18 -8.21 31.80
C ASP A 748 -21.59 -8.75 33.18
N ALA A 749 -20.64 -8.76 34.11
CA ALA A 749 -20.83 -9.30 35.44
C ALA A 749 -21.78 -8.45 36.29
N ALA A 750 -21.97 -7.16 36.01
CA ALA A 750 -22.86 -6.28 36.77
C ALA A 750 -24.34 -6.55 36.44
N GLU A 751 -24.65 -6.89 35.18
CA GLU A 751 -25.96 -7.41 34.78
C GLU A 751 -26.16 -8.85 35.31
N TRP A 752 -25.12 -9.69 35.23
CA TRP A 752 -25.16 -11.08 35.67
C TRP A 752 -25.49 -11.21 37.17
N VAL A 753 -24.82 -10.49 38.07
CA VAL A 753 -25.11 -10.56 39.53
C VAL A 753 -26.43 -9.88 39.95
N ARG A 754 -27.03 -9.09 39.07
CA ARG A 754 -28.25 -8.31 39.35
C ARG A 754 -29.52 -8.96 38.82
N THR A 755 -29.40 -9.72 37.73
CA THR A 755 -30.49 -10.55 37.17
C THR A 755 -30.56 -11.94 37.78
N ARG A 756 -29.49 -12.41 38.45
CA ARG A 756 -29.37 -13.79 38.95
C ARG A 756 -29.02 -13.88 40.44
N ASN A 757 -29.73 -14.77 41.12
CA ASN A 757 -29.51 -15.12 42.53
C ASN A 757 -28.68 -16.40 42.72
N ASP A 758 -28.42 -17.17 41.65
CA ASP A 758 -27.69 -18.45 41.68
C ASP A 758 -26.19 -18.32 41.35
N VAL A 759 -25.68 -17.08 41.24
CA VAL A 759 -24.26 -16.81 40.93
C VAL A 759 -23.39 -17.13 42.14
N ASP A 760 -22.36 -17.98 41.96
CA ASP A 760 -21.26 -18.07 42.91
C ASP A 760 -20.41 -16.78 42.84
N ARG A 761 -20.79 -15.82 43.68
CA ARG A 761 -20.13 -14.51 43.81
C ARG A 761 -18.71 -14.63 44.39
N LEU A 762 -18.37 -15.72 45.08
CA LEU A 762 -17.01 -15.97 45.58
C LEU A 762 -16.10 -16.49 44.45
N LYS A 763 -16.59 -17.41 43.61
CA LYS A 763 -15.90 -17.85 42.39
C LYS A 763 -15.64 -16.67 41.45
N LEU A 764 -16.67 -15.84 41.21
CA LEU A 764 -16.57 -14.62 40.39
C LEU A 764 -15.43 -13.71 40.88
N LEU A 765 -15.34 -13.45 42.18
CA LEU A 765 -14.29 -12.60 42.74
C LEU A 765 -12.90 -13.25 42.77
N LEU A 766 -12.81 -14.58 42.93
CA LEU A 766 -11.55 -15.32 42.78
C LEU A 766 -11.05 -15.30 41.33
N GLU A 767 -11.94 -15.47 40.35
CA GLU A 767 -11.61 -15.37 38.93
C GLU A 767 -11.14 -13.96 38.55
N ILE A 768 -11.81 -12.90 39.02
CA ILE A 768 -11.35 -11.51 38.85
C ILE A 768 -10.00 -11.29 39.55
N ALA A 769 -9.82 -11.78 40.78
CA ALA A 769 -8.55 -11.65 41.51
C ALA A 769 -7.38 -12.32 40.77
N ARG A 770 -7.58 -13.53 40.21
CA ARG A 770 -6.59 -14.22 39.37
C ARG A 770 -6.33 -13.49 38.06
N GLY A 771 -7.33 -12.81 37.49
CA GLY A 771 -7.16 -11.89 36.37
C GLY A 771 -6.21 -10.75 36.71
N ILE A 772 -6.41 -10.07 37.84
CA ILE A 772 -5.55 -8.97 38.29
C ILE A 772 -4.14 -9.45 38.68
N GLU A 773 -4.03 -10.58 39.38
CA GLU A 773 -2.74 -11.22 39.68
C GLU A 773 -1.92 -11.49 38.41
N TYR A 774 -2.57 -12.04 37.38
CA TYR A 774 -1.93 -12.27 36.08
C TYR A 774 -1.40 -10.97 35.45
N LEU A 775 -2.06 -9.81 35.61
CA LEU A 775 -1.59 -8.52 35.08
C LEU A 775 -0.44 -7.94 35.91
N HIS A 776 -0.56 -8.00 37.25
CA HIS A 776 0.36 -7.38 38.21
C HIS A 776 1.71 -8.10 38.31
N LEU A 777 1.74 -9.42 38.07
CA LEU A 777 2.94 -10.26 38.07
C LEU A 777 3.71 -10.26 36.73
N ARG A 778 3.26 -9.52 35.71
CA ARG A 778 4.01 -9.38 34.45
C ARG A 778 5.28 -8.56 34.66
N SER A 779 6.25 -8.76 33.77
CA SER A 779 7.41 -7.89 33.60
C SER A 779 7.46 -7.39 32.14
N PRO A 780 7.35 -6.08 31.89
CA PRO A 780 6.86 -5.06 32.83
C PRO A 780 5.39 -5.32 33.24
N ALA A 781 5.00 -4.81 34.41
CA ALA A 781 3.67 -5.05 34.98
C ALA A 781 2.58 -4.21 34.29
N VAL A 782 1.37 -4.77 34.21
CA VAL A 782 0.19 -4.10 33.64
C VAL A 782 -0.78 -3.75 34.76
N ILE A 783 -1.21 -2.49 34.81
CA ILE A 783 -2.23 -1.95 35.72
C ILE A 783 -3.49 -1.67 34.92
N HIS A 784 -4.67 -1.98 35.46
CA HIS A 784 -5.95 -1.90 34.75
C HIS A 784 -6.58 -0.50 34.75
N GLY A 785 -6.59 0.19 35.90
CA GLY A 785 -7.04 1.58 36.05
C GLY A 785 -8.56 1.78 36.19
N ASP A 786 -9.40 1.00 35.49
CA ASP A 786 -10.88 1.04 35.63
C ASP A 786 -11.46 -0.37 35.90
N LEU A 787 -11.18 -0.94 37.07
CA LEU A 787 -11.73 -2.24 37.46
C LEU A 787 -13.08 -2.09 38.17
N ARG A 788 -14.13 -2.61 37.53
CA ARG A 788 -15.53 -2.65 37.99
C ARG A 788 -16.28 -3.78 37.25
N LEU A 789 -17.41 -4.28 37.78
CA LEU A 789 -18.07 -5.45 37.18
C LEU A 789 -18.57 -5.24 35.74
N ALA A 790 -18.89 -4.01 35.35
CA ALA A 790 -19.25 -3.68 33.98
C ALA A 790 -18.10 -3.87 32.97
N ASN A 791 -16.85 -3.94 33.44
CA ASN A 791 -15.64 -4.21 32.65
C ASN A 791 -15.16 -5.67 32.84
N VAL A 792 -16.05 -6.56 33.31
CA VAL A 792 -15.81 -8.00 33.43
C VAL A 792 -16.91 -8.72 32.67
N LEU A 793 -16.57 -9.49 31.64
CA LEU A 793 -17.52 -10.27 30.85
C LEU A 793 -17.59 -11.72 31.35
N ILE A 794 -18.75 -12.35 31.19
CA ILE A 794 -18.97 -13.75 31.59
C ILE A 794 -18.92 -14.66 30.35
N SER A 795 -17.98 -15.60 30.33
CA SER A 795 -17.83 -16.57 29.23
C SER A 795 -18.98 -17.56 29.13
N ASP A 796 -19.09 -18.26 28.00
CA ASP A 796 -20.08 -19.32 27.80
C ASP A 796 -19.92 -20.52 28.76
N SER A 797 -18.73 -20.69 29.36
CA SER A 797 -18.47 -21.64 30.45
C SER A 797 -18.89 -21.12 31.84
N GLY A 798 -19.27 -19.86 31.98
CA GLY A 798 -19.58 -19.21 33.26
C GLY A 798 -18.34 -18.82 34.06
N SER A 799 -17.26 -18.44 33.38
CA SER A 799 -16.04 -17.87 33.97
C SER A 799 -15.96 -16.36 33.74
N ALA A 800 -15.41 -15.63 34.70
CA ALA A 800 -15.22 -14.19 34.61
C ALA A 800 -13.93 -13.83 33.84
N CYS A 801 -14.03 -12.89 32.90
CA CYS A 801 -12.92 -12.41 32.06
C CYS A 801 -12.85 -10.87 32.06
N ILE A 802 -11.73 -10.31 32.53
CA ILE A 802 -11.49 -8.85 32.56
C ILE A 802 -11.32 -8.28 31.14
N THR A 803 -11.91 -7.11 30.86
CA THR A 803 -11.88 -6.43 29.56
C THR A 803 -11.81 -4.89 29.72
N ASP A 804 -11.73 -4.17 28.60
CA ASP A 804 -11.66 -2.70 28.48
C ASP A 804 -10.37 -2.07 29.03
N PHE A 805 -9.24 -2.43 28.40
CA PHE A 805 -7.88 -1.98 28.78
C PHE A 805 -7.55 -0.53 28.36
N GLY A 806 -8.54 0.30 28.04
CA GLY A 806 -8.36 1.65 27.49
C GLY A 806 -7.63 2.65 28.42
N LEU A 807 -7.59 2.38 29.73
CA LEU A 807 -6.85 3.16 30.74
C LEU A 807 -5.61 2.43 31.29
N ALA A 808 -5.24 1.28 30.71
CA ALA A 808 -4.15 0.47 31.23
C ALA A 808 -2.77 1.14 31.07
N ARG A 809 -1.89 0.92 32.06
CA ARG A 809 -0.50 1.41 32.06
C ARG A 809 0.50 0.26 32.20
N VAL A 810 1.65 0.44 31.55
CA VAL A 810 2.83 -0.42 31.67
C VAL A 810 3.87 0.31 32.53
N LEU A 811 4.44 -0.37 33.51
CA LEU A 811 5.40 0.21 34.47
C LEU A 811 6.87 0.14 33.98
N GLU A 812 7.16 0.73 32.81
CA GLU A 812 8.53 1.08 32.39
C GLU A 812 8.50 2.00 31.13
N GLY A 813 9.27 3.10 31.15
CA GLY A 813 9.87 3.68 29.94
C GLY A 813 9.19 4.80 29.13
N LEU A 814 7.93 5.21 29.39
CA LEU A 814 7.27 6.26 28.57
C LEU A 814 6.66 7.42 29.37
N THR A 815 6.57 8.58 28.71
CA THR A 815 6.25 9.90 29.29
C THR A 815 4.91 9.97 30.01
N LEU A 816 4.86 10.82 31.04
CA LEU A 816 3.69 10.95 31.93
C LEU A 816 2.62 11.82 31.27
N THR A 817 1.44 11.23 31.04
CA THR A 817 0.20 11.97 30.78
C THR A 817 -0.67 11.96 32.04
N PRO A 818 -1.11 13.13 32.55
CA PRO A 818 -1.95 13.22 33.74
C PRO A 818 -3.33 12.57 33.57
N VAL A 819 -3.79 11.87 34.62
CA VAL A 819 -5.07 11.14 34.64
C VAL A 819 -6.31 12.05 34.46
N SER A 820 -6.15 13.36 34.68
CA SER A 820 -7.23 14.35 34.64
C SER A 820 -7.87 14.60 33.27
N GLN A 821 -7.22 14.22 32.16
CA GLN A 821 -7.74 14.47 30.80
C GLN A 821 -8.59 13.33 30.21
N GLN A 822 -8.46 12.09 30.69
CA GLN A 822 -9.14 10.93 30.09
C GLN A 822 -10.44 10.50 30.80
N LEU A 823 -10.66 10.92 32.05
CA LEU A 823 -11.85 10.58 32.85
C LEU A 823 -13.10 11.41 32.49
N GLY A 824 -13.42 11.45 31.19
CA GLY A 824 -14.70 11.90 30.70
C GLY A 824 -15.80 10.84 30.87
N VAL A 825 -16.95 11.26 31.41
CA VAL A 825 -18.20 10.52 31.70
C VAL A 825 -18.33 10.01 33.15
N ALA A 826 -19.47 10.32 33.77
CA ALA A 826 -19.82 9.91 35.13
C ALA A 826 -20.06 8.40 35.24
N GLY A 827 -19.58 7.78 36.33
CA GLY A 827 -19.66 6.35 36.57
C GLY A 827 -18.50 5.82 37.43
N ALA A 828 -17.32 5.67 36.83
CA ALA A 828 -16.14 5.01 37.42
C ALA A 828 -15.67 5.60 38.76
N THR A 829 -16.01 6.86 39.04
CA THR A 829 -15.71 7.64 40.26
C THR A 829 -15.88 6.88 41.59
N ARG A 830 -16.80 5.91 41.66
CA ARG A 830 -17.12 5.15 42.88
C ARG A 830 -16.16 4.00 43.18
N TRP A 831 -15.36 3.59 42.18
CA TRP A 831 -14.34 2.56 42.30
C TRP A 831 -12.93 3.14 42.43
N MET A 832 -12.73 4.43 42.12
CA MET A 832 -11.42 5.11 42.17
C MET A 832 -10.78 5.13 43.57
N ALA A 833 -9.46 4.95 43.60
CA ALA A 833 -8.63 5.06 44.80
C ALA A 833 -8.49 6.51 45.28
N ARG A 834 -8.32 6.69 46.60
CA ARG A 834 -8.32 8.02 47.26
C ARG A 834 -7.24 8.95 46.74
N GLU A 835 -6.03 8.43 46.53
CA GLU A 835 -4.87 9.15 46.01
C GLU A 835 -5.07 9.70 44.59
N LEU A 836 -5.95 9.10 43.77
CA LEU A 836 -6.30 9.59 42.44
C LEU A 836 -7.28 10.78 42.47
N LEU A 837 -7.76 11.17 43.66
CA LEU A 837 -8.73 12.25 43.89
C LEU A 837 -8.16 13.39 44.75
N LEU A 838 -6.90 13.30 45.19
CA LEU A 838 -6.24 14.34 45.98
C LEU A 838 -5.49 15.32 45.06
N PRO A 839 -5.58 16.64 45.28
CA PRO A 839 -4.78 17.61 44.55
C PRO A 839 -3.30 17.52 44.97
N THR A 840 -2.40 17.78 44.01
CA THR A 840 -0.96 17.93 44.23
C THR A 840 -0.68 18.97 45.32
N PRO A 841 0.27 18.75 46.24
CA PRO A 841 0.63 19.75 47.25
C PRO A 841 1.20 21.00 46.58
N LEU A 842 0.70 22.17 46.99
CA LEU A 842 1.26 23.46 46.55
C LEU A 842 2.72 23.58 47.00
N PRO A 843 3.63 24.11 46.16
CA PRO A 843 5.00 24.40 46.58
C PRO A 843 4.99 25.40 47.74
N ALA A 844 5.84 25.16 48.74
CA ALA A 844 6.02 26.10 49.84
C ALA A 844 6.60 27.42 49.34
N LEU A 845 6.24 28.53 50.00
CA LEU A 845 6.86 29.84 49.73
C LEU A 845 8.37 29.76 50.01
N PRO A 846 9.23 30.34 49.16
CA PRO A 846 10.67 30.28 49.35
C PRO A 846 11.11 31.22 50.48
N ASP A 847 11.36 30.65 51.66
CA ASP A 847 12.19 31.29 52.67
C ASP A 847 13.63 31.43 52.15
N SER A 848 14.32 32.48 52.60
CA SER A 848 15.65 32.87 52.11
C SER A 848 16.77 31.90 52.54
N ASP A 849 17.80 31.83 51.69
CA ASP A 849 19.06 31.08 51.87
C ASP A 849 18.98 29.54 51.92
N SER A 850 18.94 28.93 50.73
CA SER A 850 19.94 27.89 50.41
C SER A 850 20.13 27.72 48.90
N SER A 851 21.39 27.60 48.45
CA SER A 851 21.74 27.41 47.04
C SER A 851 21.86 25.92 46.70
N SER A 852 20.73 25.21 46.64
CA SER A 852 20.62 23.86 46.09
C SER A 852 19.56 23.82 45.00
N ARG A 853 19.87 23.17 43.87
CA ARG A 853 18.86 22.84 42.86
C ARG A 853 17.87 21.86 43.49
N VAL A 854 16.65 22.31 43.74
CA VAL A 854 15.51 21.41 43.89
C VAL A 854 15.09 21.01 42.48
N GLU A 855 15.14 19.71 42.17
CA GLU A 855 14.52 19.19 40.96
C GLU A 855 13.00 19.23 41.16
N GLU A 856 12.28 19.87 40.23
CA GLU A 856 10.83 20.02 40.30
C GLU A 856 10.14 18.68 40.00
N ALA A 857 10.05 17.85 41.05
CA ALA A 857 9.33 16.59 41.00
C ALA A 857 7.81 16.85 40.95
N GLU A 858 7.28 17.08 39.74
CA GLU A 858 5.85 17.03 39.48
C GLU A 858 5.31 15.65 39.88
N SER A 859 4.67 15.57 41.06
CA SER A 859 4.12 14.31 41.58
C SER A 859 2.80 13.98 40.88
N ASP A 860 2.89 13.65 39.60
CA ASP A 860 1.74 13.39 38.72
C ASP A 860 0.92 12.20 39.23
N ALA A 861 -0.41 12.35 39.27
CA ALA A 861 -1.32 11.41 39.91
C ALA A 861 -1.51 10.16 39.03
N THR A 862 -0.62 9.18 39.18
CA THR A 862 -0.55 7.96 38.36
C THR A 862 -1.28 6.78 38.99
N VAL A 863 -1.91 5.95 38.15
CA VAL A 863 -2.45 4.64 38.59
C VAL A 863 -1.31 3.67 38.89
N THR A 864 -1.47 2.90 39.96
CA THR A 864 -0.50 1.90 40.47
C THR A 864 -1.17 0.55 40.68
N ARG A 865 -0.41 -0.52 40.99
CA ARG A 865 -1.00 -1.83 41.33
C ARG A 865 -1.98 -1.70 42.50
N GLU A 866 -1.60 -0.90 43.49
CA GLU A 866 -2.34 -0.64 44.72
C GLU A 866 -3.67 0.11 44.43
N THR A 867 -3.79 0.84 43.31
CA THR A 867 -5.05 1.46 42.86
C THR A 867 -6.03 0.43 42.27
N ASP A 868 -5.55 -0.60 41.57
CA ASP A 868 -6.38 -1.73 41.13
C ASP A 868 -6.87 -2.55 42.35
N ILE A 869 -6.05 -2.68 43.40
CA ILE A 869 -6.42 -3.38 44.63
C ILE A 869 -7.61 -2.70 45.33
N TRP A 870 -7.59 -1.37 45.44
CA TRP A 870 -8.72 -0.59 45.96
C TRP A 870 -9.97 -0.80 45.09
N SER A 871 -9.82 -0.74 43.77
CA SER A 871 -10.89 -0.94 42.78
C SER A 871 -11.46 -2.36 42.84
N TRP A 872 -10.63 -3.38 43.12
CA TRP A 872 -11.06 -4.76 43.37
C TRP A 872 -11.92 -4.85 44.62
N GLY A 873 -11.54 -4.17 45.72
CA GLY A 873 -12.37 -4.10 46.93
C GLY A 873 -13.74 -3.47 46.66
N MET A 874 -13.78 -2.39 45.88
CA MET A 874 -15.05 -1.76 45.44
C MET A 874 -15.88 -2.69 44.54
N THR A 875 -15.22 -3.45 43.65
CA THR A 875 -15.84 -4.48 42.80
C THR A 875 -16.38 -5.67 43.60
N ALA A 876 -15.72 -6.05 44.70
CA ALA A 876 -16.18 -7.09 45.63
C ALA A 876 -17.45 -6.68 46.37
N LEU A 877 -17.54 -5.41 46.79
CA LEU A 877 -18.76 -4.84 47.36
C LEU A 877 -19.90 -4.79 46.33
N GLU A 878 -19.60 -4.41 45.09
CA GLU A 878 -20.55 -4.41 43.97
C GLU A 878 -21.10 -5.83 43.72
N ALA A 879 -20.24 -6.83 43.59
CA ALA A 879 -20.61 -8.23 43.38
C ALA A 879 -21.48 -8.79 44.52
N MET A 880 -21.17 -8.47 45.78
CA MET A 880 -21.90 -8.98 46.92
C MET A 880 -23.23 -8.27 47.21
N THR A 881 -23.43 -7.06 46.68
CA THR A 881 -24.67 -6.29 46.87
C THR A 881 -25.54 -6.18 45.62
N ALA A 882 -25.00 -6.46 44.43
CA ALA A 882 -25.60 -6.12 43.14
C ALA A 882 -26.01 -4.63 43.03
N GLN A 883 -25.25 -3.75 43.69
CA GLN A 883 -25.44 -2.30 43.76
C GLN A 883 -24.07 -1.60 43.67
N PRO A 884 -23.98 -0.40 43.06
CA PRO A 884 -22.72 0.31 42.98
C PRO A 884 -22.22 0.74 44.38
N PRO A 885 -20.90 0.87 44.60
CA PRO A 885 -20.35 1.43 45.83
C PRO A 885 -20.97 2.81 46.13
N TYR A 886 -21.20 3.08 47.42
CA TYR A 886 -21.91 4.29 47.89
C TYR A 886 -23.30 4.48 47.24
N SER A 887 -24.05 3.40 46.95
CA SER A 887 -25.39 3.44 46.33
C SER A 887 -26.40 4.41 46.98
N HIS A 888 -26.26 4.66 48.28
CA HIS A 888 -27.07 5.64 49.03
C HIS A 888 -26.78 7.11 48.66
N ARG A 889 -25.63 7.41 48.01
CA ARG A 889 -25.26 8.74 47.52
C ARG A 889 -25.75 8.93 46.08
N ARG A 890 -26.71 9.86 45.88
CA ARG A 890 -27.32 10.18 44.57
C ARG A 890 -26.44 10.97 43.59
N ARG A 891 -25.25 11.44 44.00
CA ARG A 891 -24.34 12.25 43.17
C ARG A 891 -22.91 11.78 43.38
N ASP A 892 -22.19 11.54 42.29
CA ASP A 892 -20.81 11.07 42.35
C ASP A 892 -19.86 12.12 42.93
N THR A 893 -20.20 13.41 42.84
CA THR A 893 -19.48 14.50 43.53
C THR A 893 -19.51 14.37 45.05
N GLN A 894 -20.59 13.82 45.64
CA GLN A 894 -20.60 13.50 47.07
C GLN A 894 -19.70 12.29 47.37
N VAL A 895 -19.63 11.32 46.46
CA VAL A 895 -18.75 10.14 46.63
C VAL A 895 -17.28 10.53 46.55
N MET A 896 -16.89 11.46 45.67
CA MET A 896 -15.53 12.02 45.66
C MET A 896 -15.19 12.68 46.99
N LEU A 897 -16.06 13.54 47.51
CA LEU A 897 -15.84 14.22 48.80
C LEU A 897 -15.78 13.23 49.97
N ASP A 898 -16.61 12.18 49.95
CA ASP A 898 -16.58 11.10 50.93
C ASP A 898 -15.23 10.35 50.89
N ILE A 899 -14.78 9.91 49.71
CA ILE A 899 -13.51 9.19 49.52
C ILE A 899 -12.30 10.06 49.92
N ILE A 900 -12.27 11.32 49.47
CA ILE A 900 -11.23 12.31 49.85
C ILE A 900 -11.21 12.47 51.38
N GLY A 901 -12.38 12.58 52.01
CA GLY A 901 -12.55 12.64 53.46
C GLY A 901 -12.25 11.34 54.22
N GLY A 902 -11.95 10.23 53.53
CA GLY A 902 -11.68 8.93 54.15
C GLY A 902 -12.93 8.18 54.62
N VAL A 903 -14.12 8.59 54.17
CA VAL A 903 -15.39 7.92 54.47
C VAL A 903 -15.56 6.72 53.55
N LEU A 904 -15.38 5.52 54.09
CA LEU A 904 -15.50 4.24 53.38
C LEU A 904 -16.97 3.77 53.24
N PRO A 905 -17.27 2.78 52.37
CA PRO A 905 -18.62 2.25 52.22
C PRO A 905 -19.11 1.56 53.51
N THR A 906 -20.36 1.81 53.91
CA THR A 906 -20.94 1.17 55.09
C THR A 906 -21.22 -0.32 54.84
N ARG A 907 -20.81 -1.18 55.77
CA ARG A 907 -21.10 -2.63 55.74
C ARG A 907 -22.61 -2.90 55.60
N PRO A 908 -23.05 -3.71 54.61
CA PRO A 908 -24.47 -4.05 54.45
C PRO A 908 -25.04 -4.75 55.69
N ARG A 909 -26.27 -4.40 56.07
CA ARG A 909 -27.01 -5.02 57.19
C ARG A 909 -27.83 -6.26 56.80
N THR A 910 -27.72 -6.70 55.54
CA THR A 910 -28.50 -7.79 54.95
C THR A 910 -27.68 -8.53 53.88
N GLY A 911 -27.92 -9.83 53.71
CA GLY A 911 -27.21 -10.67 52.74
C GLY A 911 -25.85 -11.16 53.24
N PHE A 912 -25.07 -11.81 52.37
CA PHE A 912 -23.84 -12.52 52.73
C PHE A 912 -22.86 -11.68 53.58
N LEU A 913 -22.65 -10.41 53.24
CA LEU A 913 -21.76 -9.51 53.99
C LEU A 913 -22.26 -9.15 55.41
N SER A 914 -23.49 -9.48 55.78
CA SER A 914 -24.03 -9.33 57.15
C SER A 914 -23.91 -10.60 58.01
N GLU A 915 -23.56 -11.73 57.40
CA GLU A 915 -23.36 -13.01 58.10
C GLU A 915 -21.91 -13.17 58.58
N PRO A 916 -21.63 -14.01 59.59
CA PRO A 916 -20.25 -14.32 60.02
C PRO A 916 -19.37 -14.92 58.90
N LYS A 917 -19.99 -15.60 57.91
CA LYS A 917 -19.28 -16.09 56.72
C LYS A 917 -18.76 -14.96 55.83
N GLY A 918 -19.35 -13.77 55.91
CA GLY A 918 -18.91 -12.57 55.23
C GLY A 918 -17.86 -11.75 55.98
N ASP A 919 -17.58 -12.04 57.26
CA ASP A 919 -16.61 -11.27 58.07
C ASP A 919 -15.21 -11.25 57.44
N ALA A 920 -14.71 -12.41 57.01
CA ALA A 920 -13.38 -12.53 56.42
C ALA A 920 -13.27 -11.82 55.06
N LEU A 921 -14.32 -11.84 54.23
CA LEU A 921 -14.36 -11.06 52.98
C LEU A 921 -14.47 -9.55 53.26
N TRP A 922 -15.23 -9.15 54.29
CA TRP A 922 -15.33 -7.75 54.69
C TRP A 922 -13.96 -7.21 55.17
N ALA A 923 -13.27 -7.95 56.04
CA ALA A 923 -11.93 -7.60 56.50
C ALA A 923 -10.89 -7.55 55.36
N LEU A 924 -11.02 -8.40 54.33
CA LEU A 924 -10.20 -8.31 53.11
C LEU A 924 -10.47 -7.00 52.35
N MET A 925 -11.73 -6.63 52.14
CA MET A 925 -12.09 -5.36 51.47
C MET A 925 -11.62 -4.13 52.28
N GLU A 926 -11.73 -4.14 53.62
CA GLU A 926 -11.21 -3.07 54.47
C GLU A 926 -9.70 -2.88 54.36
N ARG A 927 -8.93 -3.95 54.12
CA ARG A 927 -7.49 -3.84 53.81
C ARG A 927 -7.22 -3.33 52.40
N CYS A 928 -8.05 -3.68 51.42
CA CYS A 928 -7.97 -3.09 50.08
C CYS A 928 -8.25 -1.57 50.08
N TRP A 929 -9.03 -1.08 51.06
CA TRP A 929 -9.37 0.34 51.21
C TRP A 929 -8.45 1.13 52.17
N LYS A 930 -7.23 0.65 52.41
CA LYS A 930 -6.25 1.39 53.22
C LYS A 930 -5.85 2.72 52.59
N ALA A 931 -5.70 3.74 53.45
CA ALA A 931 -5.42 5.12 53.04
C ALA A 931 -3.97 5.34 52.59
N ASP A 932 -3.02 4.57 53.12
CA ASP A 932 -1.69 4.40 52.53
C ASP A 932 -1.77 3.24 51.52
N PRO A 933 -1.45 3.44 50.23
CA PRO A 933 -1.45 2.36 49.24
C PRO A 933 -0.56 1.18 49.62
N ARG A 934 0.53 1.42 50.37
CA ARG A 934 1.52 0.41 50.78
C ARG A 934 1.04 -0.51 51.91
N GLU A 935 -0.09 -0.18 52.55
CA GLU A 935 -0.76 -1.06 53.53
C GLU A 935 -1.79 -2.01 52.87
N ARG A 936 -2.02 -1.89 51.56
CA ARG A 936 -2.97 -2.75 50.82
C ARG A 936 -2.32 -4.10 50.49
N PRO A 937 -3.10 -5.20 50.48
CA PRO A 937 -2.58 -6.52 50.11
C PRO A 937 -2.19 -6.56 48.62
N SER A 938 -1.18 -7.36 48.28
CA SER A 938 -0.86 -7.68 46.89
C SER A 938 -1.97 -8.51 46.23
N SER A 939 -1.99 -8.52 44.89
CA SER A 939 -2.93 -9.35 44.11
C SER A 939 -2.87 -10.84 44.48
N SER A 940 -1.68 -11.36 44.78
CA SER A 940 -1.47 -12.75 45.19
C SER A 940 -1.98 -13.05 46.60
N GLU A 941 -1.92 -12.09 47.52
CA GLU A 941 -2.55 -12.23 48.84
C GLU A 941 -4.07 -12.23 48.74
N ILE A 942 -4.66 -11.41 47.87
CA ILE A 942 -6.10 -11.45 47.56
C ILE A 942 -6.49 -12.82 47.00
N VAL A 943 -5.75 -13.34 46.01
CA VAL A 943 -6.00 -14.67 45.44
C VAL A 943 -5.89 -15.76 46.51
N ALA A 944 -4.83 -15.73 47.33
CA ALA A 944 -4.63 -16.69 48.42
C ALA A 944 -5.71 -16.64 49.52
N GLU A 945 -6.33 -15.49 49.76
CA GLU A 945 -7.47 -15.40 50.70
C GLU A 945 -8.81 -15.74 50.05
N MET A 946 -9.01 -15.42 48.77
CA MET A 946 -10.19 -15.86 48.01
C MET A 946 -10.24 -17.38 47.85
N TRP A 947 -9.09 -18.07 47.71
CA TRP A 947 -9.01 -19.54 47.77
C TRP A 947 -9.47 -20.12 49.12
N LYS A 948 -9.06 -19.51 50.24
CA LYS A 948 -9.53 -19.88 51.59
C LYS A 948 -11.03 -19.67 51.74
N LEU A 949 -11.56 -18.54 51.24
CA LEU A 949 -13.00 -18.23 51.25
C LEU A 949 -13.83 -19.17 50.36
N GLN A 950 -13.26 -19.70 49.26
CA GLN A 950 -13.86 -20.74 48.42
C GLN A 950 -13.75 -22.16 49.02
N GLY A 951 -13.13 -22.34 50.19
CA GLY A 951 -12.97 -23.65 50.83
C GLY A 951 -12.01 -24.59 50.08
N ARG A 952 -11.06 -24.03 49.33
CA ARG A 952 -10.06 -24.75 48.53
C ARG A 952 -8.67 -24.19 48.85
N GLY A 953 -8.13 -24.58 50.00
CA GLY A 953 -6.75 -24.33 50.43
C GLY A 953 -5.93 -25.61 50.41
#